data_AF-A0AAX6E4P5-F1
#
_entry.id   AF-A0AAX6E4P5-F1
#
_cell.length_a   1.000
_cell.length_b   1.000
_cell.length_c   1.000
_cell.angle_alpha   90.00
_cell.angle_beta   90.00
_cell.angle_gamma   90.00
#
_symmetry.space_group_name_H-M   'P 1'
#
loop_
_entity.id
_entity.type
_entity.pdbx_description
1 polymer ?
#
loop_
_entity_poly.entity_id
_entity_poly.type
_entity_poly.pdbx_seq_one_letter_code
_entity_poly.pdbx_strand_id
1 'polypeptide(L)'
;MFICGLELKSLVSQLCSAVCPYLALETCRQWRLSTKTVNLMRNGKMPTVTIEQAQRNYSKAVKSGLLKILSKMGISLLSSYCGAQIFEIYGLGQDIVDLAFTGSVSKIGGLSFDELARETLSFWVKAFSEDTAKRLENFGFIQFRPGGEYHGNNPEMSKLLHKAVRQKNESAYSVYQQHLANRPVNVLRDLLEFKSDRSPIPVGRVESASSIVQRFCTGGMSLGAISRETHEAIAIAMNRLGGKSNSGEGGEDPVRWRPLTDVVDGYSPTLPHLKGLQNGDTATSAIKQVASGRFGVTPTFLVNADQLEIKIAQGAKPGEGGQLPGKKVSAYIARLRNSKPGVPLISPPPHHDIYSIEDLAQLIFDLHQVNPRAKVSVKLVAEAGIGTVASGVAKANADIIQISGHDGGTGASPISSIKHAGGPWELGLTETHQTLIENGLRERVILRVDGGFKSGIDVLMAAAMGADEYGFGSVAMIATGCVMARICHTNNCPVGVASQREELRARFPGVPGDLVNYFLYVAEEVRGVIAQLGYEKLDDIIGRTDLLRARHITLLKTQHLSLSYILSCVGMPKLSSTEIRNQNAHTNGPSLEETLLADPEISEAIEYEKEVSKSTRIYNVDRAVCGRIAGVIAKKYGDTGFAGQLNITFTGSAGQSFGCFLTPGMNIRLVGESNDYVGKGMAGGEIVVTPVDCTGFVPEDATIIGNTCLYGATGGQLFVRGKAGERFAVRNSLAEAVVEGTGDHCCEYMTGGCVVVLGKVGRNVAAGMTGGLAYILDEDDTFVPKVNKEIVKIQRVNAPAGQMQLKSMIEAHVEKTGSAKGTAILREWEAYLPLFWQLVPPSEEDSPEACTEFERVAAAGRVTVKSA
;
A
#
# COMPACT_ATOMS: atom_id res chain seq x y z
N MET A 1 -0.08 28.24 6.75
CA MET A 1 0.21 27.11 7.68
C MET A 1 1.10 26.03 7.05
N PHE A 2 0.86 25.62 5.78
CA PHE A 2 1.66 24.58 5.12
C PHE A 2 3.01 25.04 4.55
N ILE A 3 3.12 26.31 4.16
CA ILE A 3 4.35 26.89 3.58
C ILE A 3 5.53 26.79 4.56
N CYS A 4 5.33 27.06 5.86
CA CYS A 4 6.43 26.96 6.84
C CYS A 4 6.99 25.55 7.06
N GLY A 5 6.22 24.46 6.94
CA GLY A 5 6.77 23.12 7.17
C GLY A 5 7.76 22.68 6.08
N LEU A 6 7.55 23.19 4.86
CA LEU A 6 8.39 22.93 3.69
C LEU A 6 9.60 23.86 3.65
N GLU A 7 9.38 25.13 3.99
CA GLU A 7 10.47 26.08 4.24
C GLU A 7 11.37 25.56 5.36
N LEU A 8 10.82 25.12 6.51
CA LEU A 8 11.60 24.52 7.59
C LEU A 8 12.36 23.26 7.15
N LYS A 9 11.76 22.37 6.33
CA LYS A 9 12.46 21.19 5.80
C LYS A 9 13.67 21.62 4.97
N SER A 10 13.44 22.46 3.96
CA SER A 10 14.49 22.93 3.05
C SER A 10 15.58 23.69 3.81
N LEU A 11 15.18 24.61 4.69
CA LEU A 11 16.08 25.42 5.51
C LEU A 11 16.90 24.55 6.48
N VAL A 12 16.28 23.63 7.21
CA VAL A 12 17.02 22.74 8.15
C VAL A 12 17.92 21.78 7.38
N SER A 13 17.47 21.24 6.24
CA SER A 13 18.33 20.42 5.38
C SER A 13 19.53 21.18 4.80
N GLN A 14 19.55 22.52 4.92
CA GLN A 14 20.61 23.43 4.48
C GLN A 14 21.31 24.12 5.67
N LEU A 15 21.55 23.38 6.75
CA LEU A 15 22.33 23.81 7.93
C LEU A 15 21.64 24.83 8.84
N CYS A 16 20.35 25.12 8.66
CA CYS A 16 19.61 25.95 9.61
C CYS A 16 19.36 25.21 10.94
N SER A 17 20.02 25.65 12.02
CA SER A 17 19.92 25.01 13.34
C SER A 17 18.58 25.27 14.05
N ALA A 18 17.92 26.38 13.77
CA ALA A 18 16.61 26.74 14.34
C ALA A 18 15.90 27.76 13.43
N VAL A 19 14.57 27.73 13.43
CA VAL A 19 13.74 28.65 12.62
C VAL A 19 12.74 29.38 13.51
N CYS A 20 12.65 30.70 13.34
CA CYS A 20 11.61 31.54 13.94
C CYS A 20 10.59 31.94 12.86
N PRO A 21 9.45 31.23 12.73
CA PRO A 21 8.43 31.53 11.72
C PRO A 21 7.52 32.69 12.19
N TYR A 22 8.10 33.87 12.43
CA TYR A 22 7.44 35.00 13.10
C TYR A 22 6.14 35.42 12.42
N LEU A 23 6.09 35.46 11.08
CA LEU A 23 4.90 35.87 10.34
C LEU A 23 3.79 34.82 10.41
N ALA A 24 4.13 33.53 10.50
CA ALA A 24 3.13 32.48 10.72
C ALA A 24 2.57 32.53 12.14
N LEU A 25 3.42 32.80 13.13
CA LEU A 25 2.99 33.02 14.50
C LEU A 25 2.07 34.25 14.62
N GLU A 26 2.38 35.33 13.89
CA GLU A 26 1.52 36.51 13.80
C GLU A 26 0.21 36.20 13.09
N THR A 27 0.25 35.41 12.01
CA THR A 27 -0.96 34.92 11.33
C THR A 27 -1.88 34.14 12.28
N CYS A 28 -1.33 33.31 13.18
CA CYS A 28 -2.11 32.64 14.22
C CYS A 28 -2.79 33.64 15.17
N ARG A 29 -2.10 34.72 15.56
CA ARG A 29 -2.69 35.78 16.40
C ARG A 29 -3.84 36.46 15.68
N GLN A 30 -3.60 36.92 14.44
CA GLN A 30 -4.60 37.63 13.63
C GLN A 30 -5.80 36.74 13.29
N TRP A 31 -5.57 35.47 12.93
CA TRP A 31 -6.65 34.50 12.72
C TRP A 31 -7.54 34.36 13.95
N ARG A 32 -6.92 34.24 15.13
CA ARG A 32 -7.65 34.11 16.40
C ARG A 32 -8.40 35.38 16.78
N LEU A 33 -7.82 36.57 16.54
CA LEU A 33 -8.42 37.87 16.83
C LEU A 33 -9.53 38.25 15.84
N SER A 34 -9.55 37.65 14.64
CA SER A 34 -10.53 38.00 13.62
C SER A 34 -11.98 37.80 14.10
N THR A 35 -12.85 38.77 13.81
CA THR A 35 -14.28 38.74 14.18
C THR A 35 -14.97 37.46 13.73
N LYS A 36 -14.59 36.93 12.56
CA LYS A 36 -15.15 35.68 12.03
C LYS A 36 -14.82 34.49 12.94
N THR A 37 -13.56 34.33 13.35
CA THR A 37 -13.13 33.25 14.24
C THR A 37 -13.77 33.39 15.62
N VAL A 38 -13.81 34.61 16.18
CA VAL A 38 -14.47 34.89 17.46
C VAL A 38 -15.96 34.50 17.42
N ASN A 39 -16.66 34.84 16.33
CA ASN A 39 -18.06 34.47 16.17
C ASN A 39 -18.25 32.95 15.99
N LEU A 40 -17.34 32.25 15.31
CA LEU A 40 -17.40 30.79 15.20
C LEU A 40 -17.24 30.10 16.56
N MET A 41 -16.34 30.61 17.42
CA MET A 41 -16.15 30.12 18.79
C MET A 41 -17.37 30.42 19.66
N ARG A 42 -17.86 31.67 19.63
CA ARG A 42 -19.05 32.09 20.39
C ARG A 42 -20.28 31.24 20.06
N ASN A 43 -20.45 30.88 18.79
CA ASN A 43 -21.58 30.10 18.30
C ASN A 43 -21.34 28.57 18.37
N GLY A 44 -20.28 28.11 19.04
CA GLY A 44 -19.98 26.69 19.21
C GLY A 44 -19.60 25.93 17.93
N LYS A 45 -19.37 26.64 16.81
CA LYS A 45 -18.96 26.02 15.53
C LYS A 45 -17.48 25.64 15.49
N MET A 46 -16.71 26.07 16.48
CA MET A 46 -15.30 25.75 16.68
C MET A 46 -14.98 25.77 18.18
N PRO A 47 -14.04 24.94 18.67
CA PRO A 47 -13.58 25.03 20.04
C PRO A 47 -12.98 26.40 20.38
N THR A 48 -13.25 26.88 21.60
CA THR A 48 -12.59 28.08 22.13
C THR A 48 -11.11 27.80 22.35
N VAL A 49 -10.23 28.59 21.74
CA VAL A 49 -8.78 28.53 21.96
C VAL A 49 -8.25 29.92 22.33
N THR A 50 -7.15 30.01 23.08
CA THR A 50 -6.45 31.29 23.29
C THR A 50 -5.46 31.56 22.14
N ILE A 51 -4.84 32.75 22.12
CA ILE A 51 -3.80 33.07 21.14
C ILE A 51 -2.58 32.14 21.34
N GLU A 52 -2.17 31.96 22.59
CA GLU A 52 -1.05 31.11 22.99
C GLU A 52 -1.34 29.65 22.61
N GLN A 53 -2.58 29.19 22.82
CA GLN A 53 -2.97 27.84 22.42
C GLN A 53 -2.95 27.68 20.89
N ALA A 54 -3.39 28.68 20.11
CA ALA A 54 -3.30 28.64 18.66
C ALA A 54 -1.85 28.53 18.17
N GLN A 55 -0.93 29.30 18.76
CA GLN A 55 0.50 29.25 18.43
C GLN A 55 1.17 27.94 18.88
N ARG A 56 0.81 27.41 20.06
CA ARG A 56 1.26 26.10 20.54
C ARG A 56 0.77 24.96 19.63
N ASN A 57 -0.49 25.01 19.20
CA ASN A 57 -1.05 24.05 18.25
C ASN A 57 -0.31 24.08 16.92
N TYR A 58 -0.02 25.28 16.39
CA TYR A 58 0.81 25.44 15.19
C TYR A 58 2.20 24.82 15.38
N SER A 59 2.87 25.12 16.49
CA SER A 59 4.22 24.57 16.80
C SER A 59 4.19 23.05 16.92
N LYS A 60 3.17 22.49 17.57
CA LYS A 60 2.94 21.03 17.65
C LYS A 60 2.76 20.42 16.26
N ALA A 61 1.94 21.03 15.41
CA ALA A 61 1.72 20.55 14.04
C ALA A 61 3.00 20.57 13.19
N VAL A 62 3.83 21.61 13.31
CA VAL A 62 5.14 21.68 12.63
C VAL A 62 6.08 20.58 13.14
N LYS A 63 6.19 20.38 14.47
CA LYS A 63 7.02 19.32 15.05
C LYS A 63 6.59 17.93 14.56
N SER A 64 5.30 17.60 14.61
CA SER A 64 4.79 16.33 14.09
C SER A 64 4.99 16.20 12.56
N GLY A 65 4.86 17.31 11.83
CA GLY A 65 5.11 17.36 10.39
C GLY A 65 6.58 17.08 10.04
N LEU A 66 7.52 17.62 10.82
CA LEU A 66 8.95 17.32 10.68
C LEU A 66 9.21 15.85 10.97
N LEU A 67 8.80 15.32 12.12
CA LEU A 67 9.01 13.89 12.44
C LEU A 67 8.48 12.97 11.33
N LYS A 68 7.32 13.31 10.75
CA LYS A 68 6.77 12.61 9.59
C LYS A 68 7.65 12.71 8.33
N ILE A 69 8.28 13.86 8.07
CA ILE A 69 9.19 14.02 6.92
C ILE A 69 10.47 13.19 7.15
N LEU A 70 11.04 13.24 8.35
CA LEU A 70 12.24 12.48 8.71
C LEU A 70 11.99 10.97 8.55
N SER A 71 10.85 10.49 9.04
CA SER A 71 10.51 9.06 9.00
C SER A 71 10.32 8.50 7.59
N LYS A 72 10.06 9.34 6.58
CA LYS A 72 9.92 8.88 5.18
C LYS A 72 11.18 8.20 4.65
N MET A 73 12.34 8.59 5.16
CA MET A 73 13.65 8.03 4.81
C MET A 73 14.25 7.21 5.95
N GLY A 74 13.46 6.83 6.96
CA GLY A 74 13.95 6.08 8.13
C GLY A 74 14.85 6.89 9.09
N ILE A 75 14.89 8.23 8.96
CA ILE A 75 15.73 9.08 9.81
C ILE A 75 15.00 9.34 11.14
N SER A 76 15.68 9.11 12.27
CA SER A 76 15.11 9.34 13.61
C SER A 76 15.49 10.70 14.21
N LEU A 77 16.66 11.24 13.87
CA LEU A 77 17.23 12.44 14.51
C LEU A 77 17.26 13.64 13.56
N LEU A 78 16.82 14.80 14.07
CA LEU A 78 16.89 16.06 13.33
C LEU A 78 18.33 16.51 13.06
N SER A 79 19.26 16.21 13.97
CA SER A 79 20.68 16.51 13.80
C SER A 79 21.27 15.79 12.57
N SER A 80 20.87 14.54 12.33
CA SER A 80 21.29 13.78 11.13
C SER A 80 20.62 14.29 9.85
N TYR A 81 19.41 14.86 9.96
CA TYR A 81 18.71 15.45 8.83
C TYR A 81 19.30 16.81 8.42
N CYS A 82 19.85 17.54 9.38
CA CYS A 82 20.46 18.85 9.17
C CYS A 82 21.66 18.76 8.22
N GLY A 83 21.64 19.52 7.12
CA GLY A 83 22.71 19.48 6.11
C GLY A 83 22.68 18.29 5.16
N ALA A 84 21.79 17.31 5.35
CA ALA A 84 21.76 16.08 4.55
C ALA A 84 21.14 16.23 3.16
N GLN A 85 20.51 17.38 2.87
CA GLN A 85 19.88 17.69 1.56
C GLN A 85 18.93 16.60 1.03
N ILE A 86 18.03 16.09 1.88
CA ILE A 86 17.05 15.06 1.50
C ILE A 86 15.87 15.67 0.70
N PHE A 87 16.19 16.13 -0.50
CA PHE A 87 15.27 16.68 -1.50
C PHE A 87 15.86 16.53 -2.91
N GLU A 88 14.99 16.64 -3.92
CA GLU A 88 15.36 16.67 -5.33
C GLU A 88 14.83 17.97 -5.93
N ILE A 89 15.62 18.58 -6.82
CA ILE A 89 15.33 19.90 -7.38
C ILE A 89 14.78 19.76 -8.80
N TYR A 90 13.56 20.25 -9.02
CA TYR A 90 12.95 20.38 -10.33
C TYR A 90 12.78 21.86 -10.70
N GLY A 91 13.42 22.31 -11.77
CA GLY A 91 13.19 23.65 -12.32
C GLY A 91 14.10 24.75 -11.80
N LEU A 92 15.25 24.45 -11.18
CA LEU A 92 16.29 25.45 -10.88
C LEU A 92 17.54 25.19 -11.74
N GLY A 93 18.16 26.26 -12.20
CA GLY A 93 19.40 26.24 -12.98
C GLY A 93 20.60 25.80 -12.14
N GLN A 94 21.63 25.30 -12.83
CA GLN A 94 22.85 24.81 -12.19
C GLN A 94 23.60 25.92 -11.45
N ASP A 95 23.51 27.17 -11.90
CA ASP A 95 24.05 28.34 -11.22
C ASP A 95 23.52 28.48 -9.78
N ILE A 96 22.22 28.28 -9.58
CA ILE A 96 21.59 28.30 -8.26
C ILE A 96 21.99 27.08 -7.45
N VAL A 97 21.95 25.89 -8.07
CA VAL A 97 22.28 24.63 -7.39
C VAL A 97 23.72 24.65 -6.88
N ASP A 98 24.69 25.06 -7.71
CA ASP A 98 26.09 25.08 -7.33
C ASP A 98 26.38 26.05 -6.19
N LEU A 99 25.72 27.21 -6.16
CA LEU A 99 25.92 28.22 -5.12
C LEU A 99 25.21 27.87 -3.80
N ALA A 100 23.95 27.42 -3.87
CA ALA A 100 23.07 27.35 -2.70
C ALA A 100 22.73 25.91 -2.26
N PHE A 101 22.81 24.93 -3.17
CA PHE A 101 22.36 23.55 -2.95
C PHE A 101 23.38 22.52 -3.46
N THR A 102 24.67 22.81 -3.30
CA THR A 102 25.76 22.01 -3.88
C THR A 102 25.60 20.53 -3.51
N GLY A 103 25.60 19.65 -4.52
CA GLY A 103 25.42 18.21 -4.36
C GLY A 103 23.97 17.71 -4.54
N SER A 104 22.98 18.60 -4.56
CA SER A 104 21.59 18.24 -4.82
C SER A 104 21.35 17.91 -6.30
N VAL A 105 20.50 16.92 -6.57
CA VAL A 105 20.16 16.48 -7.93
C VAL A 105 19.22 17.49 -8.61
N SER A 106 19.55 17.94 -9.81
CA SER A 106 18.66 18.72 -10.69
C SER A 106 18.83 18.39 -12.18
N LYS A 107 18.26 17.25 -12.62
CA LYS A 107 18.51 16.69 -13.96
C LYS A 107 17.97 17.52 -15.14
N ILE A 108 17.04 18.43 -14.89
CA ILE A 108 16.34 19.20 -15.94
C ILE A 108 16.70 20.68 -15.97
N GLY A 109 17.50 21.19 -15.04
CA GLY A 109 17.78 22.63 -14.93
C GLY A 109 16.51 23.47 -14.76
N GLY A 110 16.61 24.77 -15.04
CA GLY A 110 15.47 25.70 -14.98
C GLY A 110 15.89 27.12 -14.62
N LEU A 111 15.17 27.77 -13.68
CA LEU A 111 15.33 29.19 -13.39
C LEU A 111 16.79 29.59 -13.08
N SER A 112 17.26 30.66 -13.71
CA SER A 112 18.49 31.36 -13.30
C SER A 112 18.26 32.30 -12.12
N PHE A 113 19.32 32.83 -11.51
CA PHE A 113 19.21 33.84 -10.44
C PHE A 113 18.37 35.06 -10.84
N ASP A 114 18.53 35.57 -12.07
CA ASP A 114 17.77 36.72 -12.55
C ASP A 114 16.28 36.41 -12.71
N GLU A 115 15.94 35.20 -13.15
CA GLU A 115 14.55 34.75 -13.26
C GLU A 115 13.91 34.57 -11.89
N LEU A 116 14.65 34.00 -10.94
CA LEU A 116 14.19 33.84 -9.55
C LEU A 116 13.99 35.20 -8.86
N ALA A 117 14.88 36.17 -9.10
CA ALA A 117 14.76 37.53 -8.59
C ALA A 117 13.52 38.23 -9.18
N ARG A 118 13.26 38.08 -10.49
CA ARG A 118 12.06 38.62 -11.15
C ARG A 118 10.78 38.02 -10.60
N GLU A 119 10.73 36.70 -10.38
CA GLU A 119 9.57 36.03 -9.76
C GLU A 119 9.32 36.60 -8.35
N THR A 120 10.37 36.73 -7.54
CA THR A 120 10.28 37.29 -6.18
C THR A 120 9.79 38.74 -6.20
N LEU A 121 10.32 39.57 -7.10
CA LEU A 121 9.89 40.96 -7.28
C LEU A 121 8.43 41.06 -7.70
N SER A 122 7.90 40.10 -8.47
CA SER A 122 6.49 40.09 -8.87
C SER A 122 5.53 40.04 -7.67
N PHE A 123 5.88 39.29 -6.61
CA PHE A 123 5.11 39.27 -5.37
C PHE A 123 5.25 40.56 -4.58
N TRP A 124 6.45 41.14 -4.56
CA TRP A 124 6.69 42.42 -3.92
C TRP A 124 5.86 43.54 -4.56
N VAL A 125 5.88 43.65 -5.90
CA VAL A 125 5.08 44.64 -6.64
C VAL A 125 3.59 44.48 -6.33
N LYS A 126 3.06 43.24 -6.34
CA LYS A 126 1.66 42.96 -5.98
C LYS A 126 1.30 43.34 -4.54
N ALA A 127 2.24 43.23 -3.61
CA ALA A 127 2.02 43.49 -2.19
C ALA A 127 2.15 44.97 -1.81
N PHE A 128 2.85 45.78 -2.61
CA PHE A 128 3.17 47.17 -2.29
C PHE A 128 2.70 48.20 -3.33
N SER A 129 2.01 47.78 -4.41
CA SER A 129 1.38 48.70 -5.37
C SER A 129 0.20 49.47 -4.76
N GLU A 130 -0.14 50.64 -5.31
CA GLU A 130 -1.33 51.42 -4.85
C GLU A 130 -2.64 50.62 -4.95
N ASP A 131 -2.72 49.67 -5.88
CA ASP A 131 -3.83 48.72 -6.07
C ASP A 131 -3.76 47.45 -5.19
N THR A 132 -3.00 47.47 -4.08
CA THR A 132 -2.81 46.29 -3.22
C THR A 132 -4.15 45.70 -2.79
N ALA A 133 -4.36 44.43 -3.13
CA ALA A 133 -5.60 43.73 -2.82
C ALA A 133 -5.86 43.67 -1.29
N LYS A 134 -7.09 44.01 -0.87
CA LYS A 134 -7.51 43.96 0.55
C LYS A 134 -7.52 42.53 1.15
N ARG A 135 -7.28 41.50 0.34
CA ARG A 135 -7.27 40.08 0.72
C ARG A 135 -6.23 39.34 -0.11
N LEU A 136 -5.64 38.30 0.48
CA LEU A 136 -4.75 37.39 -0.23
C LEU A 136 -5.50 36.71 -1.39
N GLU A 137 -4.83 36.63 -2.53
CA GLU A 137 -5.32 35.93 -3.72
C GLU A 137 -5.46 34.43 -3.46
N ASN A 138 -6.52 33.82 -3.99
CA ASN A 138 -6.74 32.38 -3.89
C ASN A 138 -6.53 31.72 -5.25
N PHE A 139 -5.30 31.27 -5.48
CA PHE A 139 -4.86 30.63 -6.72
C PHE A 139 -5.49 29.25 -6.97
N GLY A 140 -6.18 28.62 -6.01
CA GLY A 140 -6.79 27.31 -6.24
C GLY A 140 -5.83 26.11 -6.21
N PHE A 141 -4.60 26.23 -5.70
CA PHE A 141 -3.60 25.14 -5.73
C PHE A 141 -4.05 23.77 -5.17
N ILE A 142 -4.98 23.74 -4.21
CA ILE A 142 -5.45 22.50 -3.56
C ILE A 142 -6.73 21.96 -4.23
N GLN A 143 -7.66 22.85 -4.57
CA GLN A 143 -8.95 22.55 -5.16
C GLN A 143 -9.23 23.50 -6.31
N PHE A 144 -9.72 22.94 -7.41
CA PHE A 144 -10.06 23.67 -8.61
C PHE A 144 -10.92 24.91 -8.32
N ARG A 145 -10.53 26.04 -8.91
CA ARG A 145 -11.31 27.27 -8.93
C ARG A 145 -11.33 27.84 -10.35
N PRO A 146 -12.47 28.36 -10.81
CA PRO A 146 -12.51 29.15 -12.05
C PRO A 146 -11.50 30.30 -11.98
N GLY A 147 -10.67 30.45 -13.02
CA GLY A 147 -9.63 31.48 -13.10
C GLY A 147 -8.39 31.27 -12.21
N GLY A 148 -8.29 30.15 -11.49
CA GLY A 148 -7.10 29.78 -10.73
C GLY A 148 -6.13 28.90 -11.50
N GLU A 149 -5.24 28.24 -10.77
CA GLU A 149 -4.27 27.26 -11.25
C GLU A 149 -4.94 26.14 -12.05
N TYR A 150 -4.27 25.70 -13.12
CA TYR A 150 -4.77 24.61 -13.93
C TYR A 150 -4.72 23.29 -13.16
N HIS A 151 -5.75 22.46 -13.35
CA HIS A 151 -5.76 21.09 -12.85
C HIS A 151 -6.05 20.13 -13.98
N GLY A 152 -5.12 19.19 -14.22
CA GLY A 152 -5.32 18.14 -15.22
C GLY A 152 -6.58 17.30 -14.99
N ASN A 153 -7.00 17.14 -13.74
CA ASN A 153 -8.33 16.62 -13.41
C ASN A 153 -9.23 17.74 -12.90
N ASN A 154 -10.19 18.14 -13.75
CA ASN A 154 -11.14 19.22 -13.47
C ASN A 154 -12.59 18.79 -13.79
N PRO A 155 -13.60 19.54 -13.31
CA PRO A 155 -15.01 19.19 -13.51
C PRO A 155 -15.46 19.18 -14.98
N GLU A 156 -14.89 20.02 -15.84
CA GLU A 156 -15.24 20.09 -17.26
C GLU A 156 -14.76 18.84 -18.00
N MET A 157 -13.49 18.48 -17.82
CA MET A 157 -12.91 17.23 -18.33
C MET A 157 -13.75 16.02 -17.92
N SER A 158 -14.17 15.97 -16.65
CA SER A 158 -14.99 14.87 -16.12
C SER A 158 -16.36 14.78 -16.82
N LYS A 159 -17.01 15.92 -17.08
CA LYS A 159 -18.30 15.98 -17.80
C LYS A 159 -18.16 15.52 -19.25
N LEU A 160 -17.13 15.98 -19.96
CA LEU A 160 -16.86 15.59 -21.34
C LEU A 160 -16.63 14.08 -21.44
N LEU A 161 -15.82 13.52 -20.56
CA LEU A 161 -15.56 12.08 -20.52
C LEU A 161 -16.82 11.28 -20.22
N HIS A 162 -17.60 11.66 -19.21
CA HIS A 162 -18.88 10.99 -18.91
C HIS A 162 -19.83 10.96 -20.10
N LYS A 163 -19.90 12.06 -20.88
CA LYS A 163 -20.74 12.12 -22.08
C LYS A 163 -20.26 11.09 -23.13
N ALA A 164 -18.95 11.06 -23.40
CA ALA A 164 -18.36 10.16 -24.40
C ALA A 164 -18.58 8.68 -24.07
N VAL A 165 -18.34 8.28 -22.82
CA VAL A 165 -18.39 6.86 -22.41
C VAL A 165 -19.82 6.34 -22.29
N ARG A 166 -20.75 7.15 -21.76
CA ARG A 166 -22.15 6.72 -21.56
C ARG A 166 -22.97 6.70 -22.84
N GLN A 167 -22.69 7.62 -23.76
CA GLN A 167 -23.39 7.70 -25.05
C GLN A 167 -22.77 6.81 -26.13
N LYS A 168 -21.66 6.12 -25.84
CA LYS A 168 -20.88 5.36 -26.83
C LYS A 168 -20.60 6.19 -28.09
N ASN A 169 -20.16 7.44 -27.89
CA ASN A 169 -20.04 8.42 -28.96
C ASN A 169 -18.58 8.89 -29.14
N GLU A 170 -17.96 8.46 -30.24
CA GLU A 170 -16.58 8.82 -30.62
C GLU A 170 -16.40 10.33 -30.88
N SER A 171 -17.42 11.01 -31.44
CA SER A 171 -17.35 12.47 -31.64
C SER A 171 -17.30 13.21 -30.30
N ALA A 172 -18.00 12.71 -29.28
CA ALA A 172 -17.91 13.27 -27.93
C ALA A 172 -16.55 12.97 -27.28
N TYR A 173 -15.92 11.82 -27.57
CA TYR A 173 -14.55 11.53 -27.15
C TYR A 173 -13.53 12.46 -27.85
N SER A 174 -13.75 12.79 -29.12
CA SER A 174 -12.90 13.74 -29.85
C SER A 174 -12.89 15.12 -29.20
N VAL A 175 -14.05 15.59 -28.69
CA VAL A 175 -14.13 16.84 -27.91
C VAL A 175 -13.36 16.74 -26.59
N TYR A 176 -13.41 15.58 -25.92
CA TYR A 176 -12.57 15.33 -24.74
C TYR A 176 -11.08 15.38 -25.06
N GLN A 177 -10.64 14.77 -26.16
CA GLN A 177 -9.25 14.80 -26.63
C GLN A 177 -8.81 16.23 -26.96
N GLN A 178 -9.65 17.01 -27.64
CA GLN A 178 -9.38 18.42 -27.92
C GLN A 178 -9.24 19.26 -26.63
N HIS A 179 -10.07 19.02 -25.62
CA HIS A 179 -9.92 19.67 -24.31
C HIS A 179 -8.57 19.34 -23.65
N LEU A 180 -8.09 18.10 -23.78
CA LEU A 180 -6.77 17.72 -23.28
C LEU A 180 -5.63 18.29 -24.13
N ALA A 181 -5.79 18.40 -25.45
CA ALA A 181 -4.77 18.93 -26.35
C ALA A 181 -4.57 20.45 -26.20
N ASN A 182 -5.64 21.19 -25.92
CA ASN A 182 -5.64 22.66 -25.81
C ASN A 182 -5.27 23.18 -24.41
N ARG A 183 -4.81 22.30 -23.50
CA ARG A 183 -4.44 22.70 -22.14
C ARG A 183 -3.07 23.38 -22.09
N PRO A 184 -2.80 24.21 -21.06
CA PRO A 184 -1.45 24.73 -20.84
C PRO A 184 -0.47 23.60 -20.50
N VAL A 185 0.82 23.87 -20.70
CA VAL A 185 1.90 23.02 -20.18
C VAL A 185 1.71 22.84 -18.68
N ASN A 186 1.67 21.59 -18.23
CA ASN A 186 1.38 21.20 -16.85
C ASN A 186 2.31 20.08 -16.35
N VAL A 187 2.83 19.22 -17.23
CA VAL A 187 3.75 18.11 -16.93
C VAL A 187 4.89 18.06 -17.95
N LEU A 188 6.00 17.38 -17.64
CA LEU A 188 7.20 17.37 -18.48
C LEU A 188 6.94 16.86 -19.90
N ARG A 189 6.13 15.80 -20.05
CA ARG A 189 5.75 15.28 -21.37
C ARG A 189 4.96 16.25 -22.25
N ASP A 190 4.41 17.33 -21.71
CA ASP A 190 3.76 18.36 -22.52
C ASP A 190 4.76 19.17 -23.35
N LEU A 191 6.04 19.13 -22.95
CA LEU A 191 7.15 19.77 -23.65
C LEU A 191 7.73 18.88 -24.75
N LEU A 192 7.17 17.69 -24.96
CA LEU A 192 7.63 16.72 -25.94
C LEU A 192 6.58 16.54 -27.04
N GLU A 193 7.04 16.26 -28.25
CA GLU A 193 6.20 15.84 -29.37
C GLU A 193 6.85 14.70 -30.12
N PHE A 194 6.04 13.94 -30.85
CA PHE A 194 6.54 12.89 -31.70
C PHE A 194 7.11 13.46 -32.99
N LYS A 195 8.24 12.90 -33.42
CA LYS A 195 8.84 13.11 -34.73
C LYS A 195 9.15 11.73 -35.32
N SER A 196 8.33 11.32 -36.28
CA SER A 196 8.58 10.06 -36.99
C SER A 196 9.72 10.18 -38.01
N ASP A 197 10.41 9.06 -38.20
CA ASP A 197 11.38 8.75 -39.25
C ASP A 197 10.73 8.04 -40.47
N ARG A 198 9.40 7.84 -40.47
CA ARG A 198 8.64 7.10 -41.49
C ARG A 198 7.43 7.88 -42.01
N SER A 199 6.94 7.48 -43.18
CA SER A 199 5.66 7.96 -43.72
C SER A 199 4.48 7.32 -43.00
N PRO A 200 3.37 8.05 -42.78
CA PRO A 200 2.15 7.49 -42.20
C PRO A 200 1.63 6.27 -42.97
N ILE A 201 0.98 5.34 -42.26
CA ILE A 201 0.33 4.16 -42.83
C ILE A 201 -1.18 4.17 -42.53
N PRO A 202 -2.00 3.36 -43.23
CA PRO A 202 -3.40 3.18 -42.87
C PRO A 202 -3.56 2.52 -41.48
N VAL A 203 -4.47 3.03 -40.65
CA VAL A 203 -4.72 2.50 -39.29
C VAL A 203 -5.10 1.02 -39.27
N GLY A 204 -5.68 0.50 -40.35
CA GLY A 204 -6.02 -0.92 -40.48
C GLY A 204 -4.82 -1.88 -40.51
N ARG A 205 -3.59 -1.37 -40.72
CA ARG A 205 -2.35 -2.16 -40.59
C ARG A 205 -1.83 -2.22 -39.15
N VAL A 206 -2.27 -1.32 -38.28
CA VAL A 206 -1.86 -1.29 -36.88
C VAL A 206 -2.56 -2.40 -36.10
N GLU A 207 -1.85 -3.00 -35.14
CA GLU A 207 -2.41 -3.99 -34.21
C GLU A 207 -3.76 -3.54 -33.62
N SER A 208 -4.60 -4.51 -33.26
CA SER A 208 -5.97 -4.24 -32.84
C SER A 208 -6.03 -3.52 -31.49
N ALA A 209 -7.11 -2.76 -31.26
CA ALA A 209 -7.37 -2.16 -29.95
C ALA A 209 -7.45 -3.22 -28.85
N SER A 210 -8.00 -4.39 -29.16
CA SER A 210 -8.04 -5.54 -28.24
C SER A 210 -6.67 -6.07 -27.82
N SER A 211 -5.64 -5.95 -28.67
CA SER A 211 -4.26 -6.29 -28.32
C SER A 211 -3.65 -5.23 -27.39
N ILE A 212 -3.86 -3.95 -27.72
CA ILE A 212 -3.31 -2.82 -26.96
C ILE A 212 -3.87 -2.78 -25.53
N VAL A 213 -5.19 -2.97 -25.34
CA VAL A 213 -5.81 -2.89 -24.00
C VAL A 213 -5.30 -3.94 -23.01
N GLN A 214 -4.69 -5.05 -23.46
CA GLN A 214 -4.08 -6.04 -22.56
C GLN A 214 -2.89 -5.48 -21.77
N ARG A 215 -2.31 -4.37 -22.24
CA ARG A 215 -1.24 -3.61 -21.56
C ARG A 215 -1.79 -2.58 -20.57
N PHE A 216 -3.11 -2.36 -20.57
CA PHE A 216 -3.74 -1.43 -19.64
C PHE A 216 -4.06 -2.11 -18.32
N CYS A 217 -3.69 -1.42 -17.25
CA CYS A 217 -3.97 -1.82 -15.89
C CYS A 217 -4.76 -0.72 -15.19
N THR A 218 -5.65 -1.06 -14.25
CA THR A 218 -6.11 -0.09 -13.27
C THR A 218 -5.26 -0.18 -12.00
N GLY A 219 -4.89 0.99 -11.46
CA GLY A 219 -4.04 1.03 -10.26
C GLY A 219 -4.75 0.50 -9.02
N GLY A 220 -4.00 -0.04 -8.06
CA GLY A 220 -4.54 -0.58 -6.81
C GLY A 220 -5.26 0.48 -5.97
N MET A 221 -6.60 0.49 -6.02
CA MET A 221 -7.46 1.41 -5.28
C MET A 221 -8.28 0.62 -4.27
N SER A 222 -7.89 0.64 -3.00
CA SER A 222 -8.44 -0.30 -2.01
C SER A 222 -9.97 -0.23 -1.89
N LEU A 223 -10.60 -1.40 -1.79
CA LEU A 223 -11.93 -1.55 -1.23
C LEU A 223 -11.95 -0.95 0.18
N GLY A 224 -12.81 0.05 0.39
CA GLY A 224 -12.81 0.92 1.58
C GLY A 224 -12.49 2.38 1.22
N ALA A 225 -11.44 2.62 0.43
CA ALA A 225 -11.21 3.95 -0.15
C ALA A 225 -12.26 4.28 -1.22
N ILE A 226 -12.54 3.32 -2.10
CA ILE A 226 -13.66 3.35 -3.03
C ILE A 226 -14.77 2.39 -2.56
N SER A 227 -15.99 2.61 -3.04
CA SER A 227 -17.13 1.74 -2.78
C SER A 227 -16.96 0.41 -3.50
N ARG A 228 -17.68 -0.62 -3.03
CA ARG A 228 -17.66 -1.93 -3.69
C ARG A 228 -18.22 -1.87 -5.10
N GLU A 229 -19.20 -1.00 -5.34
CA GLU A 229 -19.79 -0.78 -6.66
C GLU A 229 -18.73 -0.29 -7.66
N THR A 230 -17.94 0.72 -7.27
CA THR A 230 -16.86 1.22 -8.14
C THR A 230 -15.77 0.17 -8.33
N HIS A 231 -15.35 -0.48 -7.24
CA HIS A 231 -14.25 -1.42 -7.27
C HIS A 231 -14.56 -2.64 -8.16
N GLU A 232 -15.74 -3.24 -7.99
CA GLU A 232 -16.16 -4.41 -8.73
C GLU A 232 -16.49 -4.06 -10.19
N ALA A 233 -17.10 -2.90 -10.46
CA ALA A 233 -17.35 -2.46 -11.84
C ALA A 233 -16.06 -2.26 -12.65
N ILE A 234 -15.01 -1.72 -12.01
CA ILE A 234 -13.68 -1.61 -12.61
C ILE A 234 -13.11 -3.00 -12.90
N ALA A 235 -13.21 -3.93 -11.96
CA ALA A 235 -12.67 -5.28 -12.13
C ALA A 235 -13.34 -6.00 -13.32
N ILE A 236 -14.67 -5.99 -13.37
CA ILE A 236 -15.43 -6.58 -14.47
C ILE A 236 -15.04 -5.96 -15.82
N ALA A 237 -14.93 -4.63 -15.89
CA ALA A 237 -14.54 -3.95 -17.12
C ALA A 237 -13.16 -4.38 -17.63
N MET A 238 -12.17 -4.48 -16.73
CA MET A 238 -10.82 -4.91 -17.12
C MET A 238 -10.79 -6.37 -17.55
N ASN A 239 -11.53 -7.24 -16.87
CA ASN A 239 -11.62 -8.65 -17.22
C ASN A 239 -12.29 -8.85 -18.59
N ARG A 240 -13.33 -8.07 -18.92
CA ARG A 240 -13.93 -8.06 -20.27
C ARG A 240 -12.95 -7.66 -21.37
N LEU A 241 -12.00 -6.78 -21.07
CA LEU A 241 -11.00 -6.30 -22.02
C LEU A 241 -9.78 -7.23 -22.15
N GLY A 242 -9.60 -8.19 -21.24
CA GLY A 242 -8.32 -8.89 -21.08
C GLY A 242 -7.19 -7.99 -20.54
N GLY A 243 -7.53 -6.80 -20.03
CA GLY A 243 -6.62 -5.97 -19.24
C GLY A 243 -6.61 -6.43 -17.78
N LYS A 244 -6.01 -5.63 -16.89
CA LYS A 244 -5.84 -6.04 -15.48
C LYS A 244 -6.36 -5.01 -14.49
N SER A 245 -7.18 -5.42 -13.54
CA SER A 245 -7.52 -4.59 -12.37
C SER A 245 -6.71 -5.01 -11.15
N ASN A 246 -6.59 -4.11 -10.17
CA ASN A 246 -5.81 -4.32 -8.96
C ASN A 246 -6.65 -4.10 -7.69
N SER A 247 -6.59 -5.04 -6.74
CA SER A 247 -7.37 -5.03 -5.49
C SER A 247 -7.07 -3.85 -4.56
N GLY A 248 -5.89 -3.26 -4.69
CA GLY A 248 -5.31 -2.35 -3.70
C GLY A 248 -5.13 -3.02 -2.33
N GLU A 249 -4.78 -2.19 -1.34
CA GLU A 249 -4.37 -2.61 0.02
C GLU A 249 -5.52 -3.04 0.95
N GLY A 250 -6.71 -3.34 0.42
CA GLY A 250 -7.94 -3.46 1.21
C GLY A 250 -8.46 -4.89 1.44
N GLY A 251 -7.80 -5.90 0.88
CA GLY A 251 -8.37 -7.23 0.72
C GLY A 251 -9.37 -7.29 -0.43
N GLU A 252 -9.89 -8.49 -0.68
CA GLU A 252 -10.93 -8.73 -1.68
C GLU A 252 -11.93 -9.78 -1.20
N ASP A 253 -13.21 -9.53 -1.46
CA ASP A 253 -14.28 -10.44 -1.07
C ASP A 253 -14.28 -11.72 -1.93
N PRO A 254 -14.20 -12.93 -1.33
CA PRO A 254 -14.17 -14.20 -2.05
C PRO A 254 -15.33 -14.43 -3.03
N VAL A 255 -16.49 -13.80 -2.80
CA VAL A 255 -17.65 -13.89 -3.71
C VAL A 255 -17.30 -13.44 -5.14
N ARG A 256 -16.26 -12.61 -5.30
CA ARG A 256 -15.84 -12.02 -6.58
C ARG A 256 -15.05 -12.98 -7.47
N TRP A 257 -14.53 -14.08 -6.94
CA TRP A 257 -13.57 -14.93 -7.66
C TRP A 257 -14.22 -15.92 -8.63
N ARG A 258 -15.54 -16.10 -8.55
CA ARG A 258 -16.28 -16.97 -9.45
C ARG A 258 -16.92 -16.15 -10.59
N PRO A 259 -16.97 -16.70 -11.82
CA PRO A 259 -17.76 -16.10 -12.89
C PRO A 259 -19.25 -16.08 -12.51
N LEU A 260 -19.95 -15.01 -12.93
CA LEU A 260 -21.39 -14.88 -12.77
C LEU A 260 -22.12 -15.75 -13.79
N THR A 261 -23.08 -16.54 -13.30
CA THR A 261 -23.94 -17.42 -14.13
C THR A 261 -25.43 -17.13 -13.94
N ASP A 262 -25.75 -16.15 -13.11
CA ASP A 262 -27.09 -15.80 -12.63
C ASP A 262 -27.53 -14.41 -13.13
N VAL A 263 -26.99 -13.96 -14.26
CA VAL A 263 -27.31 -12.63 -14.80
C VAL A 263 -28.60 -12.67 -15.62
N VAL A 264 -29.57 -11.84 -15.23
CA VAL A 264 -30.83 -11.60 -15.94
C VAL A 264 -31.03 -10.09 -16.08
N ASP A 265 -31.33 -9.62 -17.31
CA ASP A 265 -31.54 -8.20 -17.64
C ASP A 265 -30.43 -7.24 -17.16
N GLY A 266 -29.19 -7.73 -17.09
CA GLY A 266 -28.03 -6.96 -16.64
C GLY A 266 -27.84 -6.86 -15.13
N TYR A 267 -28.57 -7.68 -14.35
CA TYR A 267 -28.50 -7.77 -12.89
C TYR A 267 -28.18 -9.20 -12.46
N SER A 268 -27.47 -9.36 -11.34
CA SER A 268 -27.13 -10.66 -10.74
C SER A 268 -27.52 -10.65 -9.26
N PRO A 269 -28.25 -11.66 -8.76
CA PRO A 269 -28.47 -11.86 -7.33
C PRO A 269 -27.16 -11.97 -6.52
N THR A 270 -26.09 -12.48 -7.12
CA THR A 270 -24.76 -12.57 -6.48
C THR A 270 -24.14 -11.19 -6.22
N LEU A 271 -24.29 -10.24 -7.15
CA LEU A 271 -23.81 -8.86 -7.02
C LEU A 271 -24.93 -7.85 -7.29
N PRO A 272 -25.93 -7.74 -6.39
CA PRO A 272 -27.20 -7.05 -6.67
C PRO A 272 -27.07 -5.53 -6.74
N HIS A 273 -25.98 -4.96 -6.24
CA HIS A 273 -25.67 -3.53 -6.28
C HIS A 273 -25.02 -3.07 -7.59
N LEU A 274 -24.70 -3.99 -8.51
CA LEU A 274 -24.14 -3.68 -9.83
C LEU A 274 -25.20 -3.71 -10.94
N LYS A 275 -24.88 -3.04 -12.05
CA LYS A 275 -25.75 -2.91 -13.24
C LYS A 275 -24.95 -3.15 -14.51
N GLY A 276 -25.62 -3.57 -15.58
CA GLY A 276 -25.00 -3.78 -16.89
C GLY A 276 -24.07 -5.00 -16.93
N LEU A 277 -24.39 -6.01 -16.14
CA LEU A 277 -23.68 -7.29 -16.06
C LEU A 277 -24.03 -8.20 -17.24
N GLN A 278 -23.22 -9.23 -17.48
CA GLN A 278 -23.48 -10.32 -18.42
C GLN A 278 -22.95 -11.65 -17.85
N ASN A 279 -23.57 -12.78 -18.24
CA ASN A 279 -23.06 -14.09 -17.85
C ASN A 279 -21.61 -14.27 -18.34
N GLY A 280 -20.76 -14.84 -17.49
CA GLY A 280 -19.32 -14.93 -17.69
C GLY A 280 -18.51 -13.75 -17.14
N ASP A 281 -19.15 -12.66 -16.70
CA ASP A 281 -18.43 -11.61 -15.96
C ASP A 281 -17.81 -12.17 -14.68
N THR A 282 -16.59 -11.75 -14.37
CA THR A 282 -15.99 -11.98 -13.05
C THR A 282 -15.54 -10.67 -12.46
N ALA A 283 -15.81 -10.47 -11.17
CA ALA A 283 -15.39 -9.30 -10.44
C ALA A 283 -14.02 -9.50 -9.77
N THR A 284 -13.28 -10.57 -10.06
CA THR A 284 -11.94 -10.80 -9.49
C THR A 284 -10.96 -9.73 -9.94
N SER A 285 -10.07 -9.28 -9.06
CA SER A 285 -8.93 -8.47 -9.49
C SER A 285 -7.78 -9.39 -9.91
N ALA A 286 -7.31 -9.25 -11.14
CA ALA A 286 -6.19 -10.02 -11.68
C ALA A 286 -4.89 -9.77 -10.89
N ILE A 287 -4.69 -8.52 -10.46
CA ILE A 287 -3.57 -8.12 -9.60
C ILE A 287 -4.08 -8.02 -8.15
N LYS A 288 -3.37 -8.64 -7.22
CA LYS A 288 -3.67 -8.58 -5.79
C LYS A 288 -2.50 -7.98 -5.03
N GLN A 289 -2.79 -6.96 -4.23
CA GLN A 289 -1.74 -6.16 -3.59
C GLN A 289 -1.39 -6.68 -2.19
N VAL A 290 -0.11 -6.80 -1.91
CA VAL A 290 0.48 -7.05 -0.60
C VAL A 290 1.12 -5.74 -0.13
N ALA A 291 0.51 -5.10 0.85
CA ALA A 291 0.96 -3.82 1.44
C ALA A 291 1.27 -3.97 2.93
N SER A 292 1.92 -2.98 3.54
CA SER A 292 2.40 -3.00 4.94
C SER A 292 1.33 -3.34 6.00
N GLY A 293 0.05 -3.06 5.75
CA GLY A 293 -1.02 -3.45 6.67
C GLY A 293 -1.39 -4.93 6.64
N ARG A 294 -1.02 -5.67 5.59
CA ARG A 294 -1.45 -7.06 5.29
C ARG A 294 -2.97 -7.28 5.38
N PHE A 295 -3.75 -6.22 5.14
CA PHE A 295 -5.20 -6.30 5.22
C PHE A 295 -5.76 -7.21 4.12
N GLY A 296 -6.51 -8.23 4.53
CA GLY A 296 -7.14 -9.20 3.63
C GLY A 296 -6.15 -10.03 2.82
N VAL A 297 -4.88 -10.09 3.24
CA VAL A 297 -3.88 -10.97 2.65
C VAL A 297 -3.99 -12.34 3.31
N THR A 298 -4.66 -13.27 2.65
CA THR A 298 -4.81 -14.67 3.07
C THR A 298 -4.23 -15.60 1.99
N PRO A 299 -3.96 -16.89 2.30
CA PRO A 299 -3.51 -17.86 1.30
C PRO A 299 -4.45 -17.93 0.10
N THR A 300 -5.76 -17.99 0.33
CA THR A 300 -6.76 -18.03 -0.75
C THR A 300 -6.80 -16.75 -1.56
N PHE A 301 -6.60 -15.59 -0.92
CA PHE A 301 -6.41 -14.34 -1.65
C PHE A 301 -5.21 -14.44 -2.59
N LEU A 302 -4.04 -14.87 -2.11
CA LEU A 302 -2.79 -14.92 -2.89
C LEU A 302 -2.87 -15.89 -4.09
N VAL A 303 -3.48 -17.07 -3.92
CA VAL A 303 -3.57 -18.10 -4.99
C VAL A 303 -4.63 -17.82 -6.05
N ASN A 304 -5.47 -16.81 -5.84
CA ASN A 304 -6.46 -16.35 -6.81
C ASN A 304 -6.02 -15.08 -7.57
N ALA A 305 -4.71 -14.77 -7.54
CA ALA A 305 -4.10 -13.71 -8.32
C ALA A 305 -3.40 -14.27 -9.57
N ASP A 306 -3.47 -13.51 -10.66
CA ASP A 306 -2.57 -13.69 -11.81
C ASP A 306 -1.25 -12.95 -11.57
N GLN A 307 -1.29 -11.88 -10.77
CA GLN A 307 -0.12 -11.12 -10.35
C GLN A 307 -0.24 -10.68 -8.89
N LEU A 308 0.88 -10.66 -8.18
CA LEU A 308 0.97 -10.21 -6.79
C LEU A 308 1.81 -8.94 -6.71
N GLU A 309 1.23 -7.84 -6.23
CA GLU A 309 1.92 -6.54 -6.17
C GLU A 309 2.41 -6.21 -4.76
N ILE A 310 3.72 -6.22 -4.55
CA ILE A 310 4.36 -5.66 -3.35
C ILE A 310 4.34 -4.14 -3.46
N LYS A 311 3.56 -3.50 -2.59
CA LYS A 311 3.40 -2.05 -2.57
C LYS A 311 4.40 -1.39 -1.61
N ILE A 312 5.59 -1.05 -2.11
CA ILE A 312 6.57 -0.27 -1.36
C ILE A 312 6.06 1.16 -1.14
N ALA A 313 5.55 1.81 -2.19
CA ALA A 313 5.09 3.19 -2.09
C ALA A 313 3.96 3.53 -3.09
N GLN A 314 3.42 4.75 -2.97
CA GLN A 314 2.49 5.34 -3.94
C GLN A 314 2.79 6.83 -4.11
N GLY A 315 2.61 7.37 -5.32
CA GLY A 315 3.04 8.73 -5.67
C GLY A 315 2.42 9.85 -4.82
N ALA A 316 1.18 9.67 -4.33
CA ALA A 316 0.51 10.67 -3.50
C ALA A 316 1.05 10.80 -2.07
N LYS A 317 1.86 9.84 -1.62
CA LYS A 317 2.46 9.78 -0.27
C LYS A 317 3.59 8.75 -0.18
N PRO A 318 4.70 8.93 -0.92
CA PRO A 318 5.88 8.11 -0.70
C PRO A 318 6.43 8.31 0.73
N GLY A 319 7.00 7.24 1.27
CA GLY A 319 7.52 7.16 2.65
C GLY A 319 6.44 7.09 3.74
N GLU A 320 5.18 6.83 3.39
CA GLU A 320 4.07 6.68 4.34
C GLU A 320 3.15 5.50 3.98
N GLY A 321 2.43 4.99 5.00
CA GLY A 321 1.47 3.89 4.83
C GLY A 321 0.10 4.29 4.29
N GLY A 322 -0.70 3.26 4.00
CA GLY A 322 -2.13 3.33 3.74
C GLY A 322 -2.90 4.11 4.81
N GLN A 323 -3.99 4.78 4.42
CA GLN A 323 -4.82 5.55 5.35
C GLN A 323 -6.30 5.36 5.00
N LEU A 324 -7.06 4.81 5.93
CA LEU A 324 -8.51 4.72 5.85
C LEU A 324 -9.15 5.33 7.10
N PRO A 325 -9.87 6.47 6.97
CA PRO A 325 -10.55 7.08 8.11
C PRO A 325 -11.55 6.11 8.75
N GLY A 326 -11.64 6.10 10.09
CA GLY A 326 -12.48 5.16 10.85
C GLY A 326 -13.96 5.16 10.44
N LYS A 327 -14.51 6.32 10.08
CA LYS A 327 -15.88 6.44 9.52
C LYS A 327 -16.12 5.68 8.20
N LYS A 328 -15.06 5.25 7.52
CA LYS A 328 -15.11 4.40 6.31
C LYS A 328 -14.84 2.94 6.62
N VAL A 329 -14.49 2.60 7.85
CA VAL A 329 -14.32 1.23 8.32
C VAL A 329 -15.68 0.74 8.79
N SER A 330 -16.57 0.49 7.81
CA SER A 330 -17.86 -0.14 8.07
C SER A 330 -17.67 -1.58 8.54
N ALA A 331 -18.72 -2.22 9.06
CA ALA A 331 -18.66 -3.64 9.45
C ALA A 331 -18.17 -4.54 8.31
N TYR A 332 -18.59 -4.26 7.07
CA TYR A 332 -18.12 -4.96 5.87
C TYR A 332 -16.60 -4.84 5.66
N ILE A 333 -16.08 -3.61 5.75
CA ILE A 333 -14.64 -3.35 5.58
C ILE A 333 -13.84 -3.93 6.74
N ALA A 334 -14.34 -3.80 7.97
CA ALA A 334 -13.70 -4.36 9.17
C ALA A 334 -13.55 -5.88 9.06
N ARG A 335 -14.60 -6.58 8.61
CA ARG A 335 -14.57 -8.02 8.36
C ARG A 335 -13.52 -8.40 7.32
N LEU A 336 -13.52 -7.75 6.15
CA LEU A 336 -12.55 -8.04 5.09
C LEU A 336 -11.09 -7.84 5.52
N ARG A 337 -10.86 -6.90 6.44
CA ARG A 337 -9.52 -6.53 6.90
C ARG A 337 -9.12 -7.16 8.22
N ASN A 338 -9.98 -8.01 8.81
CA ASN A 338 -9.83 -8.54 10.17
C ASN A 338 -9.43 -7.44 11.16
N SER A 339 -10.22 -6.37 11.17
CA SER A 339 -10.04 -5.17 11.99
C SER A 339 -11.33 -4.81 12.74
N LYS A 340 -11.31 -3.72 13.50
CA LYS A 340 -12.46 -3.27 14.30
C LYS A 340 -13.28 -2.19 13.57
N PRO A 341 -14.63 -2.29 13.53
CA PRO A 341 -15.49 -1.27 12.94
C PRO A 341 -15.26 0.12 13.56
N GLY A 342 -15.30 1.17 12.75
CA GLY A 342 -15.17 2.56 13.23
C GLY A 342 -13.74 3.00 13.59
N VAL A 343 -12.80 2.07 13.74
CA VAL A 343 -11.40 2.37 14.10
C VAL A 343 -10.62 2.81 12.85
N PRO A 344 -9.91 3.95 12.87
CA PRO A 344 -9.06 4.35 11.74
C PRO A 344 -7.94 3.36 11.47
N LEU A 345 -7.71 3.02 10.19
CA LEU A 345 -6.62 2.15 9.78
C LEU A 345 -5.51 3.00 9.16
N ILE A 346 -4.44 3.22 9.93
CA ILE A 346 -3.20 3.82 9.45
C ILE A 346 -2.19 2.67 9.38
N SER A 347 -1.83 2.28 8.16
CA SER A 347 -0.86 1.20 7.98
C SER A 347 0.54 1.68 8.40
N PRO A 348 1.41 0.76 8.87
CA PRO A 348 2.82 1.09 9.08
C PRO A 348 3.43 1.69 7.81
N PRO A 349 4.33 2.69 7.91
CA PRO A 349 5.06 3.18 6.75
C PRO A 349 5.89 2.09 6.05
N PRO A 350 6.72 1.29 6.75
CA PRO A 350 7.45 0.21 6.10
C PRO A 350 6.64 -1.09 6.06
N HIS A 351 7.03 -1.98 5.16
CA HIS A 351 6.78 -3.41 5.34
C HIS A 351 7.72 -3.92 6.45
N HIS A 352 7.19 -4.55 7.50
CA HIS A 352 8.04 -5.02 8.62
C HIS A 352 8.86 -6.28 8.29
N ASP A 353 8.66 -6.83 7.10
CA ASP A 353 9.42 -7.91 6.47
C ASP A 353 10.24 -7.41 5.26
N ILE A 354 10.47 -6.09 5.15
CA ILE A 354 11.35 -5.48 4.13
C ILE A 354 12.12 -4.32 4.76
N TYR A 355 13.32 -4.59 5.26
CA TYR A 355 14.26 -3.56 5.72
C TYR A 355 15.49 -3.40 4.84
N SER A 356 15.64 -4.28 3.87
CA SER A 356 16.75 -4.35 2.93
C SER A 356 16.31 -4.93 1.59
N ILE A 357 17.23 -5.01 0.63
CA ILE A 357 16.92 -5.58 -0.69
C ILE A 357 16.79 -7.12 -0.63
N GLU A 358 17.54 -7.76 0.26
CA GLU A 358 17.48 -9.20 0.53
C GLU A 358 16.16 -9.59 1.22
N ASP A 359 15.60 -8.72 2.06
CA ASP A 359 14.27 -8.94 2.64
C ASP A 359 13.16 -8.80 1.57
N LEU A 360 13.31 -7.84 0.65
CA LEU A 360 12.41 -7.76 -0.51
C LEU A 360 12.50 -9.03 -1.35
N ALA A 361 13.71 -9.54 -1.60
CA ALA A 361 13.91 -10.81 -2.28
C ALA A 361 13.26 -11.97 -1.53
N GLN A 362 13.29 -11.96 -0.19
CA GLN A 362 12.61 -12.96 0.62
C GLN A 362 11.09 -12.88 0.48
N LEU A 363 10.47 -11.68 0.49
CA LEU A 363 9.02 -11.58 0.24
C LEU A 363 8.66 -12.00 -1.18
N ILE A 364 9.46 -11.65 -2.19
CA ILE A 364 9.25 -12.13 -3.58
C ILE A 364 9.30 -13.66 -3.60
N PHE A 365 10.29 -14.26 -2.94
CA PHE A 365 10.42 -15.71 -2.79
C PHE A 365 9.16 -16.32 -2.13
N ASP A 366 8.69 -15.76 -1.02
CA ASP A 366 7.49 -16.23 -0.31
C ASP A 366 6.23 -16.19 -1.21
N LEU A 367 6.09 -15.15 -2.03
CA LEU A 367 4.94 -14.98 -2.92
C LEU A 367 4.97 -15.96 -4.11
N HIS A 368 6.15 -16.20 -4.70
CA HIS A 368 6.33 -17.27 -5.68
C HIS A 368 6.16 -18.66 -5.06
N GLN A 369 6.45 -18.80 -3.77
CA GLN A 369 6.29 -20.07 -3.06
C GLN A 369 4.81 -20.44 -2.94
N VAL A 370 3.96 -19.52 -2.46
CA VAL A 370 2.53 -19.75 -2.29
C VAL A 370 1.76 -19.78 -3.62
N ASN A 371 2.18 -19.00 -4.61
CA ASN A 371 1.56 -18.99 -5.94
C ASN A 371 2.62 -18.94 -7.06
N PRO A 372 3.16 -20.11 -7.47
CA PRO A 372 4.25 -20.19 -8.46
C PRO A 372 3.83 -19.76 -9.88
N ARG A 373 2.53 -19.57 -10.13
CA ARG A 373 2.03 -19.11 -11.44
C ARG A 373 1.89 -17.60 -11.51
N ALA A 374 1.82 -16.90 -10.38
CA ALA A 374 1.64 -15.46 -10.37
C ALA A 374 2.96 -14.73 -10.60
N LYS A 375 2.93 -13.70 -11.43
CA LYS A 375 4.04 -12.74 -11.54
C LYS A 375 4.06 -11.81 -10.33
N VAL A 376 5.22 -11.55 -9.76
CA VAL A 376 5.39 -10.62 -8.64
C VAL A 376 5.81 -9.25 -9.15
N SER A 377 4.99 -8.23 -8.87
CA SER A 377 5.31 -6.83 -9.17
C SER A 377 5.76 -6.07 -7.93
N VAL A 378 6.70 -5.14 -8.10
CA VAL A 378 7.13 -4.21 -7.04
C VAL A 378 6.77 -2.80 -7.46
N LYS A 379 5.92 -2.15 -6.67
CA LYS A 379 5.46 -0.78 -6.92
C LYS A 379 6.32 0.24 -6.19
N LEU A 380 7.08 1.00 -6.98
CA LEU A 380 7.97 2.08 -6.56
C LEU A 380 7.39 3.45 -6.94
N VAL A 381 7.97 4.52 -6.43
CA VAL A 381 7.61 5.90 -6.77
C VAL A 381 8.84 6.59 -7.33
N ALA A 382 8.66 7.29 -8.46
CA ALA A 382 9.74 8.00 -9.12
C ALA A 382 10.42 9.01 -8.17
N GLU A 383 11.73 8.91 -8.07
CA GLU A 383 12.66 9.86 -7.43
C GLU A 383 14.07 9.53 -7.92
N ALA A 384 15.01 10.46 -7.82
CA ALA A 384 16.40 10.21 -8.19
C ALA A 384 16.99 9.03 -7.40
N GLY A 385 17.65 8.10 -8.09
CA GLY A 385 18.21 6.87 -7.51
C GLY A 385 17.33 5.63 -7.70
N ILE A 386 16.10 5.79 -8.22
CA ILE A 386 15.19 4.68 -8.49
C ILE A 386 15.77 3.65 -9.47
N GLY A 387 16.64 4.04 -10.42
CA GLY A 387 17.24 3.08 -11.35
C GLY A 387 18.14 2.05 -10.65
N THR A 388 18.86 2.49 -9.62
CA THR A 388 19.67 1.62 -8.77
C THR A 388 18.79 0.65 -7.98
N VAL A 389 17.71 1.16 -7.38
CA VAL A 389 16.73 0.35 -6.65
C VAL A 389 16.09 -0.68 -7.59
N ALA A 390 15.68 -0.26 -8.79
CA ALA A 390 15.08 -1.14 -9.79
C ALA A 390 16.03 -2.27 -10.23
N SER A 391 17.33 -2.00 -10.32
CA SER A 391 18.33 -3.05 -10.58
C SER A 391 18.40 -4.06 -9.45
N GLY A 392 18.34 -3.61 -8.19
CA GLY A 392 18.19 -4.49 -7.02
C GLY A 392 16.92 -5.34 -7.09
N VAL A 393 15.78 -4.71 -7.42
CA VAL A 393 14.48 -5.38 -7.55
C VAL A 393 14.49 -6.46 -8.63
N ALA A 394 15.08 -6.19 -9.80
CA ALA A 394 15.22 -7.17 -10.87
C ALA A 394 16.12 -8.35 -10.44
N LYS A 395 17.19 -8.08 -9.67
CA LYS A 395 18.06 -9.13 -9.10
C LYS A 395 17.39 -9.91 -7.96
N ALA A 396 16.41 -9.30 -7.27
CA ALA A 396 15.59 -9.92 -6.25
C ALA A 396 14.48 -10.83 -6.81
N ASN A 397 14.51 -11.10 -8.13
CA ASN A 397 13.62 -12.02 -8.83
C ASN A 397 12.19 -11.50 -9.08
N ALA A 398 11.95 -10.19 -9.04
CA ALA A 398 10.65 -9.63 -9.43
C ALA A 398 10.43 -9.78 -10.94
N ASP A 399 9.17 -9.99 -11.36
CA ASP A 399 8.79 -10.06 -12.77
C ASP A 399 8.42 -8.70 -13.35
N ILE A 400 7.96 -7.78 -12.51
CA ILE A 400 7.40 -6.49 -12.92
C ILE A 400 7.89 -5.40 -11.98
N ILE A 401 8.31 -4.28 -12.53
CA ILE A 401 8.61 -3.07 -11.76
C ILE A 401 7.60 -2.01 -12.17
N GLN A 402 6.80 -1.54 -11.22
CA GLN A 402 5.88 -0.44 -11.45
C GLN A 402 6.49 0.88 -10.95
N ILE A 403 6.62 1.86 -11.85
CA ILE A 403 7.06 3.22 -11.56
C ILE A 403 5.85 4.14 -11.45
N SER A 404 5.59 4.68 -10.26
CA SER A 404 4.49 5.62 -10.03
C SER A 404 4.98 7.06 -9.96
N GLY A 405 4.34 7.96 -10.73
CA GLY A 405 4.58 9.40 -10.67
C GLY A 405 3.94 10.07 -9.46
N HIS A 406 4.50 11.22 -9.06
CA HIS A 406 3.98 12.08 -7.97
C HIS A 406 2.52 12.53 -8.16
N ASP A 407 2.02 12.51 -9.39
CA ASP A 407 0.67 12.91 -9.78
C ASP A 407 -0.37 11.77 -9.64
N GLY A 408 0.00 10.66 -9.01
CA GLY A 408 -0.90 9.58 -8.62
C GLY A 408 -2.02 10.03 -7.67
N GLY A 409 -3.20 9.41 -7.80
CA GLY A 409 -4.36 9.70 -6.95
C GLY A 409 -4.30 9.07 -5.55
N THR A 410 -5.16 9.53 -4.64
CA THR A 410 -5.33 8.91 -3.31
C THR A 410 -6.71 9.18 -2.72
N GLY A 411 -7.24 8.22 -1.95
CA GLY A 411 -8.47 8.41 -1.17
C GLY A 411 -8.26 9.25 0.10
N ALA A 412 -7.08 9.18 0.71
CA ALA A 412 -6.68 9.94 1.89
C ALA A 412 -5.14 10.03 2.02
N SER A 413 -4.63 11.25 2.15
CA SER A 413 -3.21 11.54 2.33
C SER A 413 -3.01 12.95 2.92
N PRO A 414 -1.93 13.21 3.66
CA PRO A 414 -1.52 14.57 4.01
C PRO A 414 -1.32 15.42 2.75
N ILE A 415 -1.83 16.65 2.77
CA ILE A 415 -1.67 17.60 1.66
C ILE A 415 -0.19 17.87 1.36
N SER A 416 0.65 17.91 2.40
CA SER A 416 2.10 18.07 2.24
C SER A 416 2.71 16.98 1.37
N SER A 417 2.28 15.73 1.53
CA SER A 417 2.81 14.60 0.76
C SER A 417 2.31 14.62 -0.68
N ILE A 418 1.02 14.93 -0.91
CA ILE A 418 0.44 15.07 -2.26
C ILE A 418 1.19 16.13 -3.08
N LYS A 419 1.68 17.18 -2.44
CA LYS A 419 2.27 18.34 -3.12
C LYS A 419 3.79 18.33 -3.18
N HIS A 420 4.48 17.57 -2.33
CA HIS A 420 5.91 17.76 -2.09
C HIS A 420 6.70 16.46 -1.85
N ALA A 421 6.16 15.31 -2.21
CA ALA A 421 6.86 14.04 -2.10
C ALA A 421 6.65 13.20 -3.37
N GLY A 422 7.73 12.62 -3.89
CA GLY A 422 7.76 11.93 -5.19
C GLY A 422 8.09 12.87 -6.35
N GLY A 423 8.56 12.27 -7.45
CA GLY A 423 8.98 12.92 -8.68
C GLY A 423 8.12 12.58 -9.90
N PRO A 424 8.36 13.25 -11.05
CA PRO A 424 7.73 12.92 -12.34
C PRO A 424 8.07 11.52 -12.79
N TRP A 425 7.06 10.77 -13.26
CA TRP A 425 7.32 9.42 -13.78
C TRP A 425 8.17 9.46 -15.04
N GLU A 426 8.16 10.55 -15.82
CA GLU A 426 9.00 10.69 -17.01
C GLU A 426 10.48 10.52 -16.65
N LEU A 427 10.92 11.11 -15.54
CA LEU A 427 12.31 11.01 -15.08
C LEU A 427 12.59 9.64 -14.46
N GLY A 428 11.70 9.14 -13.59
CA GLY A 428 11.89 7.85 -12.93
C GLY A 428 11.84 6.65 -13.89
N LEU A 429 10.95 6.68 -14.89
CA LEU A 429 10.85 5.67 -15.94
C LEU A 429 12.10 5.68 -16.82
N THR A 430 12.53 6.87 -17.26
CA THR A 430 13.77 7.02 -18.05
C THR A 430 14.96 6.45 -17.29
N GLU A 431 15.15 6.86 -16.02
CA GLU A 431 16.25 6.37 -15.19
C GLU A 431 16.21 4.84 -15.02
N THR A 432 15.03 4.29 -14.73
CA THR A 432 14.84 2.84 -14.56
C THR A 432 15.16 2.09 -15.84
N HIS A 433 14.60 2.54 -16.97
CA HIS A 433 14.80 1.91 -18.27
C HIS A 433 16.28 1.89 -18.64
N GLN A 434 16.95 3.04 -18.55
CA GLN A 434 18.36 3.18 -18.89
C GLN A 434 19.25 2.31 -18.01
N THR A 435 19.09 2.41 -16.68
CA THR A 435 19.91 1.65 -15.73
C THR A 435 19.76 0.14 -15.93
N LEU A 436 18.54 -0.35 -16.18
CA LEU A 436 18.31 -1.77 -16.42
C LEU A 436 18.92 -2.27 -17.73
N ILE A 437 18.99 -1.43 -18.78
CA ILE A 437 19.67 -1.77 -20.03
C ILE A 437 21.17 -1.87 -19.80
N GLU A 438 21.77 -0.84 -19.19
CA GLU A 438 23.21 -0.79 -18.93
C GLU A 438 23.70 -1.96 -18.08
N ASN A 439 22.85 -2.46 -17.17
CA ASN A 439 23.15 -3.61 -16.32
C ASN A 439 22.75 -4.97 -16.92
N GLY A 440 22.18 -5.01 -18.13
CA GLY A 440 21.74 -6.26 -18.76
C GLY A 440 20.57 -6.94 -18.03
N LEU A 441 19.73 -6.17 -17.34
CA LEU A 441 18.60 -6.64 -16.53
C LEU A 441 17.23 -6.32 -17.15
N ARG A 442 17.15 -5.44 -18.16
CA ARG A 442 15.88 -4.94 -18.73
C ARG A 442 14.94 -6.04 -19.23
N GLU A 443 15.47 -7.14 -19.74
CA GLU A 443 14.70 -8.26 -20.30
C GLU A 443 14.12 -9.18 -19.23
N ARG A 444 14.56 -9.05 -17.98
CA ARG A 444 14.03 -9.85 -16.85
C ARG A 444 12.72 -9.31 -16.29
N VAL A 445 12.39 -8.06 -16.59
CA VAL A 445 11.27 -7.36 -15.95
C VAL A 445 10.38 -6.64 -16.95
N ILE A 446 9.08 -6.66 -16.68
CA ILE A 446 8.10 -5.79 -17.33
C ILE A 446 8.13 -4.44 -16.61
N LEU A 447 8.30 -3.34 -17.35
CA LEU A 447 8.18 -1.99 -16.79
C LEU A 447 6.74 -1.49 -16.93
N ARG A 448 6.06 -1.32 -15.80
CA ARG A 448 4.74 -0.69 -15.74
C ARG A 448 4.89 0.74 -15.25
N VAL A 449 4.07 1.66 -15.75
CA VAL A 449 4.07 3.05 -15.28
C VAL A 449 2.66 3.55 -14.99
N ASP A 450 2.49 4.34 -13.93
CA ASP A 450 1.25 5.08 -13.65
C ASP A 450 1.56 6.50 -13.16
N GLY A 451 0.53 7.35 -13.13
CA GLY A 451 0.68 8.76 -12.74
C GLY A 451 0.02 9.69 -13.75
N GLY A 452 -1.20 10.12 -13.46
CA GLY A 452 -1.90 11.12 -14.26
C GLY A 452 -2.23 10.77 -15.73
N PHE A 453 -2.15 9.49 -16.13
CA PHE A 453 -2.54 9.02 -17.46
C PHE A 453 -4.03 9.28 -17.74
N LYS A 454 -4.33 9.83 -18.92
CA LYS A 454 -5.69 10.22 -19.36
C LYS A 454 -5.99 9.89 -20.83
N SER A 455 -4.97 9.66 -21.64
CA SER A 455 -5.10 9.60 -23.10
C SER A 455 -4.16 8.57 -23.73
N GLY A 456 -4.37 8.28 -25.02
CA GLY A 456 -3.45 7.47 -25.81
C GLY A 456 -2.08 8.12 -26.02
N ILE A 457 -2.02 9.46 -26.05
CA ILE A 457 -0.74 10.20 -26.05
C ILE A 457 0.09 9.92 -24.79
N ASP A 458 -0.52 9.86 -23.60
CA ASP A 458 0.21 9.52 -22.37
C ASP A 458 0.82 8.10 -22.48
N VAL A 459 0.06 7.15 -23.02
CA VAL A 459 0.52 5.76 -23.27
C VAL A 459 1.72 5.75 -24.21
N LEU A 460 1.64 6.44 -25.34
CA LEU A 460 2.73 6.43 -26.33
C LEU A 460 3.99 7.16 -25.86
N MET A 461 3.83 8.25 -25.08
CA MET A 461 4.97 8.95 -24.49
C MET A 461 5.71 8.02 -23.52
N ALA A 462 4.98 7.31 -22.67
CA ALA A 462 5.53 6.31 -21.77
C ALA A 462 6.15 5.11 -22.52
N ALA A 463 5.52 4.67 -23.61
CA ALA A 463 6.04 3.61 -24.46
C ALA A 463 7.42 4.00 -25.00
N ALA A 464 7.53 5.17 -25.64
CA ALA A 464 8.79 5.69 -26.17
C ALA A 464 9.88 5.84 -25.09
N MET A 465 9.51 6.11 -23.83
CA MET A 465 10.42 6.15 -22.67
C MET A 465 10.73 4.76 -22.08
N GLY A 466 10.16 3.68 -22.62
CA GLY A 466 10.54 2.30 -22.31
C GLY A 466 9.55 1.49 -21.47
N ALA A 467 8.32 1.98 -21.24
CA ALA A 467 7.28 1.22 -20.52
C ALA A 467 6.61 0.15 -21.39
N ASP A 468 6.26 -0.98 -20.75
CA ASP A 468 5.57 -2.13 -21.35
C ASP A 468 4.05 -2.13 -21.07
N GLU A 469 3.65 -1.59 -19.90
CA GLU A 469 2.28 -1.55 -19.40
C GLU A 469 1.93 -0.21 -18.74
N TYR A 470 0.64 0.15 -18.75
CA TYR A 470 0.17 1.50 -18.45
C TYR A 470 -0.99 1.48 -17.43
N GLY A 471 -0.79 2.16 -16.31
CA GLY A 471 -1.71 2.18 -15.17
C GLY A 471 -2.63 3.40 -15.13
N PHE A 472 -3.92 3.17 -14.94
CA PHE A 472 -4.97 4.19 -14.88
C PHE A 472 -5.75 4.12 -13.57
N GLY A 473 -5.68 5.17 -12.75
CA GLY A 473 -6.40 5.25 -11.47
C GLY A 473 -7.57 6.22 -11.53
N SER A 474 -7.26 7.53 -11.39
CA SER A 474 -8.29 8.57 -11.28
C SER A 474 -9.20 8.65 -12.49
N VAL A 475 -8.68 8.49 -13.72
CA VAL A 475 -9.51 8.57 -14.93
C VAL A 475 -10.44 7.36 -15.06
N ALA A 476 -10.03 6.17 -14.59
CA ALA A 476 -10.93 5.01 -14.51
C ALA A 476 -12.10 5.29 -13.55
N MET A 477 -11.83 5.89 -12.39
CA MET A 477 -12.88 6.33 -11.47
C MET A 477 -13.80 7.41 -12.07
N ILE A 478 -13.25 8.32 -12.89
CA ILE A 478 -14.03 9.34 -13.61
C ILE A 478 -14.90 8.66 -14.65
N ALA A 479 -14.38 7.76 -15.49
CA ALA A 479 -15.18 7.03 -16.46
C ALA A 479 -16.36 6.29 -15.79
N THR A 480 -16.18 5.76 -14.58
CA THR A 480 -17.24 5.09 -13.81
C THR A 480 -18.14 6.03 -12.98
N GLY A 481 -17.91 7.36 -12.98
CA GLY A 481 -18.84 8.32 -12.36
C GLY A 481 -18.25 9.40 -11.46
N CYS A 482 -16.94 9.43 -11.20
CA CYS A 482 -16.33 10.45 -10.33
C CYS A 482 -16.46 11.86 -10.94
N VAL A 483 -16.87 12.82 -10.10
CA VAL A 483 -17.05 14.24 -10.48
C VAL A 483 -15.93 15.15 -9.95
N MET A 484 -14.82 14.57 -9.49
CA MET A 484 -13.66 15.31 -8.96
C MET A 484 -13.97 16.27 -7.80
N ALA A 485 -14.89 15.89 -6.90
CA ALA A 485 -15.24 16.68 -5.71
C ALA A 485 -14.11 16.78 -4.65
N ARG A 486 -13.10 15.90 -4.71
CA ARG A 486 -11.92 15.86 -3.80
C ARG A 486 -12.26 15.78 -2.30
N ILE A 487 -13.34 15.09 -1.97
CA ILE A 487 -13.78 14.81 -0.60
C ILE A 487 -13.80 13.31 -0.27
N CYS A 488 -12.96 12.52 -0.94
CA CYS A 488 -12.90 11.06 -0.81
C CYS A 488 -12.66 10.59 0.64
N HIS A 489 -11.82 11.31 1.38
CA HIS A 489 -11.48 11.06 2.79
C HIS A 489 -12.64 11.40 3.74
N THR A 490 -13.67 12.12 3.29
CA THR A 490 -14.75 12.58 4.18
C THR A 490 -15.89 11.58 4.32
N ASN A 491 -15.90 10.52 3.52
CA ASN A 491 -17.02 9.58 3.37
C ASN A 491 -18.29 10.20 2.78
N ASN A 492 -18.22 11.42 2.22
CA ASN A 492 -19.38 12.14 1.70
C ASN A 492 -19.35 12.29 0.17
N CYS A 493 -18.87 11.25 -0.54
CA CYS A 493 -18.83 11.29 -2.00
C CYS A 493 -20.25 11.47 -2.57
N PRO A 494 -20.52 12.51 -3.39
CA PRO A 494 -21.88 12.85 -3.82
C PRO A 494 -22.49 11.83 -4.80
N VAL A 495 -21.63 10.99 -5.40
CA VAL A 495 -21.96 10.07 -6.50
C VAL A 495 -21.65 8.62 -6.16
N GLY A 496 -21.47 8.28 -4.88
CA GLY A 496 -21.30 6.89 -4.43
C GLY A 496 -19.98 6.22 -4.79
N VAL A 497 -19.01 6.93 -5.38
CA VAL A 497 -17.72 6.36 -5.82
C VAL A 497 -16.75 6.12 -4.65
N ALA A 498 -16.55 7.11 -3.78
CA ALA A 498 -15.55 7.07 -2.71
C ALA A 498 -16.19 7.16 -1.32
N SER A 499 -17.24 6.36 -1.08
CA SER A 499 -18.04 6.35 0.15
C SER A 499 -18.37 4.92 0.57
N GLN A 500 -18.48 4.69 1.87
CA GLN A 500 -19.04 3.46 2.45
C GLN A 500 -20.46 3.66 2.99
N ARG A 501 -20.99 4.89 2.97
CA ARG A 501 -22.39 5.21 3.31
C ARG A 501 -23.33 4.64 2.24
N GLU A 502 -24.26 3.79 2.65
CA GLU A 502 -25.15 3.05 1.76
C GLU A 502 -26.05 3.98 0.93
N GLU A 503 -26.60 5.02 1.54
CA GLU A 503 -27.45 6.02 0.89
C GLU A 503 -26.69 6.87 -0.15
N LEU A 504 -25.36 6.96 -0.04
CA LEU A 504 -24.51 7.58 -1.04
C LEU A 504 -24.08 6.56 -2.12
N ARG A 505 -23.79 5.32 -1.73
CA ARG A 505 -23.46 4.23 -2.66
C ARG A 505 -24.60 3.91 -3.61
N ALA A 506 -25.85 4.00 -3.15
CA ALA A 506 -27.05 3.89 -3.99
C ALA A 506 -27.10 4.90 -5.16
N ARG A 507 -26.30 5.98 -5.10
CA ARG A 507 -26.18 7.00 -6.16
C ARG A 507 -25.10 6.67 -7.20
N PHE A 508 -24.40 5.54 -7.06
CA PHE A 508 -23.35 5.15 -7.99
C PHE A 508 -23.92 4.98 -9.41
N PRO A 509 -23.44 5.76 -10.40
CA PRO A 509 -24.05 5.80 -11.72
C PRO A 509 -23.39 4.86 -12.74
N GLY A 510 -22.21 4.29 -12.42
CA GLY A 510 -21.37 3.61 -13.40
C GLY A 510 -21.83 2.19 -13.73
N VAL A 511 -21.52 1.77 -14.95
CA VAL A 511 -21.60 0.37 -15.39
C VAL A 511 -20.23 -0.08 -15.94
N PRO A 512 -19.88 -1.37 -15.90
CA PRO A 512 -18.59 -1.85 -16.44
C PRO A 512 -18.37 -1.42 -17.90
N GLY A 513 -19.45 -1.37 -18.69
CA GLY A 513 -19.40 -0.95 -20.09
C GLY A 513 -18.86 0.47 -20.31
N ASP A 514 -19.07 1.42 -19.38
CA ASP A 514 -18.55 2.78 -19.52
C ASP A 514 -17.02 2.79 -19.55
N LEU A 515 -16.39 2.00 -18.68
CA LEU A 515 -14.94 1.90 -18.61
C LEU A 515 -14.37 1.09 -19.78
N VAL A 516 -15.08 0.06 -20.24
CA VAL A 516 -14.75 -0.66 -21.48
C VAL A 516 -14.66 0.29 -22.65
N ASN A 517 -15.69 1.14 -22.84
CA ASN A 517 -15.70 2.13 -23.93
C ASN A 517 -14.51 3.09 -23.83
N TYR A 518 -14.22 3.60 -22.63
CA TYR A 518 -13.08 4.50 -22.42
C TYR A 518 -11.75 3.88 -22.88
N PHE A 519 -11.44 2.66 -22.45
CA PHE A 519 -10.18 2.03 -22.81
C PHE A 519 -10.09 1.66 -24.29
N LEU A 520 -11.21 1.30 -24.93
CA LEU A 520 -11.25 1.12 -26.38
C LEU A 520 -10.96 2.44 -27.10
N TYR A 521 -11.51 3.56 -26.66
CA TYR A 521 -11.17 4.86 -27.25
C TYR A 521 -9.71 5.24 -27.07
N VAL A 522 -9.13 5.00 -25.89
CA VAL A 522 -7.69 5.22 -25.65
C VAL A 522 -6.85 4.33 -26.55
N ALA A 523 -7.23 3.07 -26.73
CA ALA A 523 -6.52 2.15 -27.62
C ALA A 523 -6.64 2.56 -29.10
N GLU A 524 -7.81 3.03 -29.56
CA GLU A 524 -7.97 3.57 -30.91
C GLU A 524 -7.17 4.87 -31.13
N GLU A 525 -7.05 5.72 -30.10
CA GLU A 525 -6.13 6.88 -30.14
C GLU A 525 -4.68 6.42 -30.31
N VAL A 526 -4.24 5.42 -29.55
CA VAL A 526 -2.90 4.81 -29.70
C VAL A 526 -2.69 4.30 -31.12
N ARG A 527 -3.67 3.57 -31.69
CA ARG A 527 -3.60 3.06 -33.07
C ARG A 527 -3.48 4.18 -34.08
N GLY A 528 -4.30 5.23 -33.94
CA GLY A 528 -4.27 6.38 -34.83
C GLY A 528 -2.91 7.07 -34.85
N VAL A 529 -2.28 7.25 -33.69
CA VAL A 529 -0.96 7.88 -33.61
C VAL A 529 0.14 6.94 -34.11
N ILE A 530 0.13 5.65 -33.78
CA ILE A 530 1.07 4.66 -34.35
C ILE A 530 1.01 4.67 -35.89
N ALA A 531 -0.20 4.72 -36.45
CA ALA A 531 -0.41 4.83 -37.89
C ALA A 531 0.18 6.12 -38.46
N GLN A 532 -0.02 7.26 -37.79
CA GLN A 532 0.60 8.55 -38.17
C GLN A 532 2.13 8.50 -38.11
N LEU A 533 2.69 7.77 -37.16
CA LEU A 533 4.13 7.56 -37.06
C LEU A 533 4.67 6.53 -38.07
N GLY A 534 3.82 5.82 -38.81
CA GLY A 534 4.27 4.86 -39.82
C GLY A 534 4.76 3.51 -39.25
N TYR A 535 4.27 3.13 -38.07
CA TYR A 535 4.57 1.88 -37.39
C TYR A 535 3.33 0.98 -37.31
N GLU A 536 3.50 -0.32 -37.05
CA GLU A 536 2.38 -1.28 -37.07
C GLU A 536 2.04 -1.81 -35.67
N LYS A 537 2.98 -1.77 -34.72
CA LYS A 537 2.79 -2.29 -33.36
C LYS A 537 3.30 -1.29 -32.33
N LEU A 538 2.71 -1.34 -31.14
CA LEU A 538 3.20 -0.61 -29.98
C LEU A 538 4.60 -1.09 -29.57
N ASP A 539 4.92 -2.37 -29.78
CA ASP A 539 6.27 -2.92 -29.63
C ASP A 539 7.31 -2.17 -30.48
N ASP A 540 6.93 -1.61 -31.63
CA ASP A 540 7.86 -0.86 -32.49
C ASP A 540 8.23 0.51 -31.91
N ILE A 541 7.45 1.00 -30.93
CA ILE A 541 7.62 2.31 -30.28
C ILE A 541 8.33 2.17 -28.94
N ILE A 542 8.21 1.03 -28.25
CA ILE A 542 8.69 0.89 -26.87
C ILE A 542 10.21 1.10 -26.80
N GLY A 543 10.66 2.08 -26.01
CA GLY A 543 12.07 2.46 -25.83
C GLY A 543 12.64 3.39 -26.91
N ARG A 544 11.89 3.68 -27.98
CA ARG A 544 12.32 4.56 -29.10
C ARG A 544 12.23 6.04 -28.73
N THR A 545 13.10 6.48 -27.83
CA THR A 545 13.23 7.89 -27.42
C THR A 545 13.63 8.81 -28.58
N ASP A 546 14.23 8.27 -29.64
CA ASP A 546 14.55 8.99 -30.88
C ASP A 546 13.31 9.44 -31.68
N LEU A 547 12.14 8.86 -31.40
CA LEU A 547 10.85 9.33 -31.92
C LEU A 547 10.31 10.55 -31.16
N LEU A 548 10.98 10.99 -30.10
CA LEU A 548 10.61 12.16 -29.32
C LEU A 548 11.52 13.34 -29.64
N ARG A 549 10.96 14.54 -29.63
CA ARG A 549 11.73 15.79 -29.63
C ARG A 549 11.10 16.82 -28.70
N ALA A 550 11.92 17.78 -28.27
CA ALA A 550 11.43 18.95 -27.56
C ALA A 550 10.53 19.80 -28.48
N ARG A 551 9.39 20.24 -27.93
CA ARG A 551 8.52 21.24 -28.57
C ARG A 551 9.12 22.62 -28.40
N HIS A 552 8.96 23.46 -29.41
CA HIS A 552 9.28 24.88 -29.32
C HIS A 552 8.16 25.62 -28.57
N ILE A 553 8.27 25.69 -27.24
CA ILE A 553 7.30 26.38 -26.36
C ILE A 553 8.04 27.37 -25.46
N THR A 554 7.56 28.60 -25.43
CA THR A 554 8.02 29.62 -24.49
C THR A 554 7.35 29.41 -23.13
N LEU A 555 8.10 29.01 -22.10
CA LEU A 555 7.57 28.93 -20.74
C LEU A 555 7.57 30.31 -20.08
N LEU A 556 6.62 30.52 -19.17
CA LEU A 556 6.42 31.81 -18.51
C LEU A 556 7.62 32.23 -17.64
N LYS A 557 8.24 31.28 -16.94
CA LYS A 557 9.24 31.57 -15.89
C LYS A 557 10.70 31.39 -16.33
N THR A 558 10.96 30.51 -17.30
CA THR A 558 12.32 30.19 -17.71
C THR A 558 12.40 29.67 -19.13
N GLN A 559 13.52 29.92 -19.82
CA GLN A 559 13.84 29.28 -21.10
C GLN A 559 14.95 28.22 -20.96
N HIS A 560 15.39 27.93 -19.74
CA HIS A 560 16.61 27.16 -19.47
C HIS A 560 16.34 25.71 -19.02
N LEU A 561 15.12 25.21 -19.22
CA LEU A 561 14.80 23.81 -18.93
C LEU A 561 15.39 22.90 -20.01
N SER A 562 16.14 21.88 -19.59
CA SER A 562 16.73 20.86 -20.46
C SER A 562 15.94 19.55 -20.40
N LEU A 563 15.57 19.04 -21.57
CA LEU A 563 14.95 17.72 -21.74
C LEU A 563 15.96 16.67 -22.20
N SER A 564 17.25 17.00 -22.27
CA SER A 564 18.31 16.11 -22.77
C SER A 564 18.35 14.77 -22.04
N TYR A 565 18.07 14.77 -20.74
CA TYR A 565 18.03 13.54 -19.94
C TYR A 565 16.91 12.60 -20.40
N ILE A 566 15.68 13.11 -20.57
CA ILE A 566 14.52 12.31 -21.03
C ILE A 566 14.72 11.83 -22.48
N LEU A 567 15.36 12.66 -23.30
CA LEU A 567 15.63 12.35 -24.72
C LEU A 567 16.89 11.49 -24.95
N SER A 568 17.60 11.11 -23.88
CA SER A 568 18.81 10.31 -24.00
C SER A 568 18.49 8.81 -24.18
N CYS A 569 19.34 8.13 -24.93
CA CYS A 569 19.21 6.71 -25.24
C CYS A 569 20.52 5.99 -24.89
N VAL A 570 20.41 4.84 -24.20
CA VAL A 570 21.55 3.99 -23.80
C VAL A 570 21.54 2.63 -24.48
N GLY A 571 20.72 2.47 -25.51
CA GLY A 571 20.49 1.22 -26.23
C GLY A 571 19.05 0.72 -26.12
N MET A 572 18.79 -0.46 -26.68
CA MET A 572 17.47 -1.11 -26.70
C MET A 572 17.60 -2.55 -26.18
N PRO A 573 16.56 -3.11 -25.53
CA PRO A 573 16.53 -4.54 -25.24
C PRO A 573 16.52 -5.36 -26.54
N LYS A 574 17.01 -6.61 -26.47
CA LYS A 574 16.98 -7.54 -27.60
C LYS A 574 15.60 -8.15 -27.80
N LEU A 575 14.91 -8.43 -26.70
CA LEU A 575 13.53 -8.94 -26.70
C LEU A 575 12.53 -7.79 -26.84
N SER A 576 11.45 -8.06 -27.59
CA SER A 576 10.30 -7.17 -27.66
C SER A 576 9.54 -7.14 -26.34
N SER A 577 8.74 -6.09 -26.12
CA SER A 577 7.87 -6.01 -24.94
C SER A 577 6.88 -7.18 -24.88
N THR A 578 6.33 -7.62 -26.01
CA THR A 578 5.47 -8.82 -26.06
C THR A 578 6.21 -10.08 -25.64
N GLU A 579 7.44 -10.27 -26.10
CA GLU A 579 8.27 -11.42 -25.70
C GLU A 579 8.56 -11.40 -24.20
N ILE A 580 8.94 -10.23 -23.65
CA ILE A 580 9.15 -10.04 -22.20
C ILE A 580 7.88 -10.36 -21.41
N ARG A 581 6.71 -9.84 -21.84
CA ARG A 581 5.44 -10.07 -21.14
C ARG A 581 4.99 -11.53 -21.17
N ASN A 582 5.32 -12.27 -22.24
CA ASN A 582 4.93 -13.67 -22.41
C ASN A 582 5.88 -14.68 -21.73
N GLN A 583 7.00 -14.23 -21.16
CA GLN A 583 7.81 -15.09 -20.29
C GLN A 583 6.96 -15.57 -19.11
N ASN A 584 7.22 -16.80 -18.63
CA ASN A 584 6.61 -17.29 -17.40
C ASN A 584 7.07 -16.46 -16.19
N ALA A 585 6.37 -16.62 -15.06
CA ALA A 585 6.87 -16.07 -13.81
C ALA A 585 8.25 -16.65 -13.47
N HIS A 586 9.12 -15.84 -12.87
CA HIS A 586 10.42 -16.32 -12.38
C HIS A 586 10.24 -17.45 -11.37
N THR A 587 11.20 -18.37 -11.35
CA THR A 587 11.19 -19.52 -10.44
C THR A 587 12.09 -19.30 -9.24
N ASN A 588 11.69 -19.86 -8.09
CA ASN A 588 12.52 -19.97 -6.90
C ASN A 588 13.64 -21.03 -7.05
N GLY A 589 13.59 -21.83 -8.12
CA GLY A 589 14.43 -23.01 -8.30
C GLY A 589 13.97 -24.20 -7.42
N PRO A 590 14.77 -25.28 -7.38
CA PRO A 590 14.49 -26.45 -6.56
C PRO A 590 14.38 -26.07 -5.07
N SER A 591 13.37 -26.59 -4.38
CA SER A 591 13.15 -26.35 -2.95
C SER A 591 12.69 -27.61 -2.23
N LEU A 592 12.90 -27.67 -0.91
CA LEU A 592 12.43 -28.76 -0.05
C LEU A 592 10.93 -29.04 -0.24
N GLU A 593 10.14 -28.01 -0.52
CA GLU A 593 8.70 -28.15 -0.72
C GLU A 593 8.31 -28.87 -2.00
N GLU A 594 9.12 -28.80 -3.06
CA GLU A 594 8.90 -29.62 -4.25
C GLU A 594 9.08 -31.09 -3.93
N THR A 595 10.07 -31.42 -3.09
CA THR A 595 10.28 -32.79 -2.61
C THR A 595 9.12 -33.26 -1.73
N LEU A 596 8.64 -32.41 -0.81
CA LEU A 596 7.51 -32.74 0.05
C LEU A 596 6.21 -32.93 -0.75
N LEU A 597 5.91 -32.05 -1.72
CA LEU A 597 4.72 -32.18 -2.56
C LEU A 597 4.80 -33.34 -3.55
N ALA A 598 6.01 -33.76 -3.94
CA ALA A 598 6.23 -34.95 -4.77
C ALA A 598 6.09 -36.27 -3.97
N ASP A 599 6.09 -36.22 -2.63
CA ASP A 599 5.81 -37.39 -1.80
C ASP A 599 4.35 -37.84 -2.01
N PRO A 600 4.10 -39.08 -2.49
CA PRO A 600 2.76 -39.59 -2.72
C PRO A 600 1.86 -39.50 -1.49
N GLU A 601 2.38 -39.71 -0.29
CA GLU A 601 1.55 -39.66 0.93
C GLU A 601 1.07 -38.23 1.22
N ILE A 602 1.90 -37.21 1.00
CA ILE A 602 1.51 -35.81 1.19
C ILE A 602 0.53 -35.39 0.09
N SER A 603 0.84 -35.69 -1.16
CA SER A 603 -0.05 -35.33 -2.28
C SER A 603 -1.41 -36.03 -2.19
N GLU A 604 -1.47 -37.30 -1.82
CA GLU A 604 -2.72 -38.03 -1.57
C GLU A 604 -3.48 -37.51 -0.35
N ALA A 605 -2.78 -37.12 0.72
CA ALA A 605 -3.44 -36.54 1.89
C ALA A 605 -4.10 -35.21 1.57
N ILE A 606 -3.46 -34.40 0.71
CA ILE A 606 -4.08 -33.18 0.18
C ILE A 606 -5.23 -33.53 -0.76
N GLU A 607 -5.06 -34.48 -1.68
CA GLU A 607 -6.05 -34.78 -2.71
C GLU A 607 -7.33 -35.38 -2.15
N TYR A 608 -7.19 -36.30 -1.19
CA TYR A 608 -8.26 -37.10 -0.61
C TYR A 608 -8.59 -36.72 0.85
N GLU A 609 -8.06 -35.60 1.34
CA GLU A 609 -8.31 -35.06 2.68
C GLU A 609 -8.02 -36.09 3.80
N LYS A 610 -6.90 -36.83 3.66
CA LYS A 610 -6.46 -37.83 4.65
C LYS A 610 -5.56 -37.20 5.72
N GLU A 611 -5.30 -37.97 6.77
CA GLU A 611 -4.26 -37.68 7.75
C GLU A 611 -2.94 -38.32 7.31
N VAL A 612 -1.84 -37.56 7.41
CA VAL A 612 -0.47 -38.06 7.18
C VAL A 612 0.48 -37.50 8.22
N SER A 613 1.46 -38.31 8.63
CA SER A 613 2.54 -37.90 9.53
C SER A 613 3.90 -38.12 8.88
N LYS A 614 4.73 -37.08 8.82
CA LYS A 614 6.08 -37.15 8.23
C LYS A 614 7.11 -36.48 9.14
N SER A 615 8.36 -36.94 9.00
CA SER A 615 9.52 -36.32 9.65
C SER A 615 10.62 -36.08 8.64
N THR A 616 11.23 -34.90 8.66
CA THR A 616 12.30 -34.54 7.73
C THR A 616 13.33 -33.58 8.35
N ARG A 617 14.50 -33.46 7.72
CA ARG A 617 15.54 -32.50 8.10
C ARG A 617 15.26 -31.13 7.47
N ILE A 618 15.69 -30.07 8.14
CA ILE A 618 15.61 -28.70 7.62
C ILE A 618 16.89 -27.93 7.95
N TYR A 619 17.30 -27.05 7.05
CA TYR A 619 18.47 -26.19 7.16
C TYR A 619 18.10 -24.73 6.89
N ASN A 620 18.95 -23.79 7.32
CA ASN A 620 18.63 -22.36 7.22
C ASN A 620 18.50 -21.84 5.77
N VAL A 621 18.98 -22.61 4.79
CA VAL A 621 18.79 -22.36 3.35
C VAL A 621 17.40 -22.74 2.85
N ASP A 622 16.68 -23.59 3.59
CA ASP A 622 15.31 -24.00 3.32
C ASP A 622 14.35 -22.91 3.83
N ARG A 623 13.96 -22.02 2.91
CA ARG A 623 13.16 -20.82 3.19
C ARG A 623 11.72 -21.02 2.76
N ALA A 624 10.81 -20.31 3.42
CA ALA A 624 9.36 -20.32 3.14
C ALA A 624 8.73 -21.72 3.15
N VAL A 625 9.32 -22.67 3.89
CA VAL A 625 8.82 -24.06 3.98
C VAL A 625 7.38 -24.06 4.52
N CYS A 626 6.55 -24.93 3.96
CA CYS A 626 5.10 -25.02 4.07
C CYS A 626 4.28 -24.00 3.25
N GLY A 627 4.89 -22.94 2.72
CA GLY A 627 4.18 -21.91 1.95
C GLY A 627 3.58 -22.44 0.65
N ARG A 628 4.28 -23.33 -0.06
CA ARG A 628 3.77 -23.93 -1.31
C ARG A 628 2.70 -24.96 -1.04
N ILE A 629 2.87 -25.80 -0.02
CA ILE A 629 1.83 -26.75 0.40
C ILE A 629 0.56 -26.00 0.78
N ALA A 630 0.66 -24.92 1.57
CA ALA A 630 -0.47 -24.09 1.93
C ALA A 630 -1.14 -23.45 0.70
N GLY A 631 -0.36 -23.02 -0.29
CA GLY A 631 -0.88 -22.53 -1.57
C GLY A 631 -1.68 -23.59 -2.35
N VAL A 632 -1.19 -24.83 -2.41
CA VAL A 632 -1.91 -25.95 -3.06
C VAL A 632 -3.23 -26.22 -2.34
N ILE A 633 -3.22 -26.30 -1.01
CA ILE A 633 -4.44 -26.51 -0.20
C ILE A 633 -5.42 -25.36 -0.40
N ALA A 634 -4.97 -24.11 -0.23
CA ALA A 634 -5.81 -22.93 -0.37
C ALA A 634 -6.42 -22.80 -1.77
N LYS A 635 -5.70 -23.21 -2.83
CA LYS A 635 -6.23 -23.16 -4.19
C LYS A 635 -7.39 -24.12 -4.39
N LYS A 636 -7.34 -25.30 -3.77
CA LYS A 636 -8.35 -26.34 -3.90
C LYS A 636 -9.53 -26.16 -2.93
N TYR A 637 -9.23 -25.82 -1.68
CA TYR A 637 -10.18 -25.85 -0.57
C TYR A 637 -10.51 -24.48 0.02
N GLY A 638 -9.81 -23.42 -0.38
CA GLY A 638 -9.90 -22.12 0.28
C GLY A 638 -9.27 -22.13 1.67
N ASP A 639 -9.48 -21.06 2.44
CA ASP A 639 -8.79 -20.83 3.72
C ASP A 639 -9.30 -21.74 4.84
N THR A 640 -10.46 -22.39 4.69
CA THR A 640 -11.10 -23.18 5.77
C THR A 640 -11.71 -24.50 5.33
N GLY A 641 -11.59 -24.88 4.05
CA GLY A 641 -12.34 -26.01 3.49
C GLY A 641 -11.61 -27.36 3.55
N PHE A 642 -10.34 -27.40 3.93
CA PHE A 642 -9.55 -28.63 3.95
C PHE A 642 -9.86 -29.44 5.21
N ALA A 643 -10.38 -30.65 5.04
CA ALA A 643 -10.73 -31.55 6.15
C ALA A 643 -9.61 -32.54 6.54
N GLY A 644 -8.52 -32.60 5.77
CA GLY A 644 -7.38 -33.48 6.04
C GLY A 644 -6.44 -32.95 7.13
N GLN A 645 -5.40 -33.73 7.43
CA GLN A 645 -4.38 -33.35 8.41
C GLN A 645 -2.96 -33.68 7.94
N LEU A 646 -2.11 -32.66 7.85
CA LEU A 646 -0.69 -32.80 7.54
C LEU A 646 0.12 -32.55 8.81
N ASN A 647 0.57 -33.62 9.46
CA ASN A 647 1.41 -33.58 10.66
C ASN A 647 2.88 -33.71 10.26
N ILE A 648 3.61 -32.60 10.13
CA ILE A 648 5.00 -32.62 9.64
C ILE A 648 5.95 -32.15 10.74
N THR A 649 6.90 -33.01 11.11
CA THR A 649 7.98 -32.69 12.05
C THR A 649 9.28 -32.41 11.31
N PHE A 650 9.81 -31.21 11.46
CA PHE A 650 11.12 -30.80 10.97
C PHE A 650 12.15 -30.87 12.09
N THR A 651 13.37 -31.31 11.80
CA THR A 651 14.49 -31.30 12.76
C THR A 651 15.69 -30.57 12.17
N GLY A 652 16.08 -29.46 12.80
CA GLY A 652 17.21 -28.63 12.37
C GLY A 652 16.96 -27.12 12.56
N SER A 653 17.56 -26.30 11.71
CA SER A 653 17.41 -24.84 11.75
C SER A 653 16.61 -24.41 10.53
N ALA A 654 15.43 -23.82 10.72
CA ALA A 654 14.60 -23.38 9.61
C ALA A 654 15.03 -22.00 9.08
N GLY A 655 15.02 -21.81 7.76
CA GLY A 655 15.28 -20.52 7.14
C GLY A 655 14.15 -19.49 7.38
N GLN A 656 14.28 -18.34 6.73
CA GLN A 656 13.28 -17.27 6.80
C GLN A 656 11.88 -17.76 6.37
N SER A 657 10.84 -17.21 6.97
CA SER A 657 9.43 -17.45 6.62
C SER A 657 8.94 -18.89 6.83
N PHE A 658 9.50 -19.62 7.80
CA PHE A 658 9.01 -20.96 8.15
C PHE A 658 7.52 -20.96 8.54
N GLY A 659 6.73 -21.83 7.93
CA GLY A 659 5.29 -21.90 8.18
C GLY A 659 4.51 -20.68 7.68
N CYS A 660 5.01 -19.95 6.68
CA CYS A 660 4.28 -18.83 6.11
C CYS A 660 2.98 -19.28 5.43
N PHE A 661 1.95 -18.44 5.49
CA PHE A 661 0.65 -18.65 4.85
C PHE A 661 -0.06 -19.95 5.23
N LEU A 662 0.26 -20.55 6.38
CA LEU A 662 -0.31 -21.82 6.80
C LEU A 662 -1.84 -21.79 6.84
N THR A 663 -2.47 -22.90 6.42
CA THR A 663 -3.92 -23.10 6.41
C THR A 663 -4.35 -24.12 7.48
N PRO A 664 -5.63 -24.13 7.90
CA PRO A 664 -6.19 -25.19 8.73
C PRO A 664 -5.89 -26.59 8.18
N GLY A 665 -5.70 -27.56 9.08
CA GLY A 665 -5.32 -28.93 8.74
C GLY A 665 -3.80 -29.13 8.60
N MET A 666 -2.97 -28.09 8.71
CA MET A 666 -1.51 -28.23 8.77
C MET A 666 -1.01 -28.09 10.20
N ASN A 667 -0.40 -29.15 10.74
CA ASN A 667 0.19 -29.18 12.08
C ASN A 667 1.69 -29.37 11.96
N ILE A 668 2.44 -28.29 12.14
CA ILE A 668 3.86 -28.23 11.84
C ILE A 668 4.65 -28.15 13.13
N ARG A 669 5.57 -29.10 13.34
CA ARG A 669 6.48 -29.10 14.47
C ARG A 669 7.91 -28.88 14.00
N LEU A 670 8.65 -27.99 14.66
CA LEU A 670 10.07 -27.76 14.45
C LEU A 670 10.82 -28.11 15.74
N VAL A 671 11.70 -29.09 15.66
CA VAL A 671 12.67 -29.44 16.70
C VAL A 671 14.01 -28.81 16.35
N GLY A 672 14.34 -27.71 17.02
CA GLY A 672 15.50 -26.87 16.75
C GLY A 672 15.15 -25.38 16.89
N GLU A 673 15.47 -24.58 15.89
CA GLU A 673 15.29 -23.12 15.89
C GLU A 673 14.89 -22.60 14.50
N SER A 674 14.33 -21.41 14.42
CA SER A 674 13.97 -20.75 13.15
C SER A 674 14.51 -19.32 13.10
N ASN A 675 14.76 -18.84 11.89
CA ASN A 675 15.05 -17.42 11.66
C ASN A 675 13.75 -16.57 11.73
N ASP A 676 13.73 -15.40 11.10
CA ASP A 676 12.64 -14.44 11.09
C ASP A 676 11.37 -14.96 10.38
N TYR A 677 10.26 -14.26 10.64
CA TYR A 677 8.99 -14.39 9.91
C TYR A 677 8.23 -15.72 10.09
N VAL A 678 8.50 -16.46 11.17
CA VAL A 678 7.71 -17.66 11.53
C VAL A 678 6.22 -17.35 11.52
N GLY A 679 5.43 -18.14 10.78
CA GLY A 679 3.98 -17.97 10.70
C GLY A 679 3.51 -16.68 10.00
N LYS A 680 4.37 -16.05 9.18
CA LYS A 680 4.01 -14.87 8.38
C LYS A 680 2.76 -15.11 7.55
N GLY A 681 1.74 -14.26 7.70
CA GLY A 681 0.49 -14.35 6.95
C GLY A 681 -0.30 -15.65 7.16
N MET A 682 -0.02 -16.40 8.23
CA MET A 682 -0.75 -17.61 8.60
C MET A 682 -2.25 -17.34 8.72
N ALA A 683 -3.09 -18.19 8.13
CA ALA A 683 -4.55 -18.09 8.21
C ALA A 683 -5.19 -19.17 9.10
N GLY A 684 -4.44 -20.21 9.45
CA GLY A 684 -4.89 -21.32 10.27
C GLY A 684 -3.78 -22.34 10.49
N GLY A 685 -4.13 -23.49 11.08
CA GLY A 685 -3.17 -24.54 11.42
C GLY A 685 -2.37 -24.23 12.68
N GLU A 686 -1.38 -25.07 12.95
CA GLU A 686 -0.56 -25.01 14.16
C GLU A 686 0.92 -25.04 13.81
N ILE A 687 1.72 -24.17 14.44
CA ILE A 687 3.18 -24.23 14.43
C ILE A 687 3.67 -24.41 15.87
N VAL A 688 4.48 -25.44 16.10
CA VAL A 688 5.11 -25.71 17.39
C VAL A 688 6.63 -25.67 17.20
N VAL A 689 7.33 -24.78 17.91
CA VAL A 689 8.80 -24.70 17.90
C VAL A 689 9.33 -25.08 19.26
N THR A 690 10.11 -26.14 19.30
CA THR A 690 10.78 -26.63 20.52
C THR A 690 12.27 -26.81 20.26
N PRO A 691 13.14 -26.54 21.23
CA PRO A 691 14.55 -26.83 21.05
C PRO A 691 14.79 -28.34 20.98
N VAL A 692 16.00 -28.74 20.56
CA VAL A 692 16.43 -30.15 20.70
C VAL A 692 16.49 -30.55 22.17
N ASP A 693 16.33 -31.83 22.48
CA ASP A 693 16.53 -32.32 23.85
C ASP A 693 17.98 -32.10 24.30
N CYS A 694 18.19 -31.89 25.60
CA CYS A 694 19.52 -31.72 26.21
C CYS A 694 20.35 -30.55 25.60
N THR A 695 19.72 -29.41 25.35
CA THR A 695 20.33 -28.19 24.77
C THR A 695 21.56 -27.63 25.47
N GLY A 696 21.77 -27.92 26.75
CA GLY A 696 22.83 -27.29 27.56
C GLY A 696 22.56 -25.82 27.92
N PHE A 697 21.39 -25.28 27.57
CA PHE A 697 20.92 -23.94 27.96
C PHE A 697 19.46 -24.00 28.41
N VAL A 698 19.03 -22.97 29.12
CA VAL A 698 17.65 -22.80 29.60
C VAL A 698 16.78 -22.25 28.45
N PRO A 699 15.82 -23.02 27.90
CA PRO A 699 15.06 -22.60 26.71
C PRO A 699 14.32 -21.27 26.89
N GLU A 700 13.71 -21.05 28.06
CA GLU A 700 12.98 -19.83 28.39
C GLU A 700 13.86 -18.58 28.38
N ASP A 701 15.19 -18.74 28.42
CA ASP A 701 16.14 -17.65 28.34
C ASP A 701 16.77 -17.41 26.97
N ALA A 702 16.64 -18.36 26.05
CA ALA A 702 17.27 -18.35 24.74
C ALA A 702 16.31 -17.91 23.63
N THR A 703 16.82 -17.19 22.63
CA THR A 703 16.08 -16.91 21.40
C THR A 703 16.00 -18.16 20.55
N ILE A 704 14.79 -18.52 20.12
CA ILE A 704 14.52 -19.71 19.31
C ILE A 704 13.83 -19.40 17.98
N ILE A 705 13.19 -18.24 17.88
CA ILE A 705 12.65 -17.68 16.63
C ILE A 705 13.05 -16.21 16.47
N GLY A 706 13.18 -15.77 15.23
CA GLY A 706 13.61 -14.42 14.89
C GLY A 706 12.54 -13.34 15.06
N ASN A 707 12.63 -12.30 14.25
CA ASN A 707 11.81 -11.10 14.27
C ASN A 707 10.52 -11.24 13.44
N THR A 708 9.57 -10.34 13.66
CA THR A 708 8.38 -10.14 12.81
C THR A 708 7.57 -11.44 12.60
N CYS A 709 7.57 -12.34 13.60
CA CYS A 709 6.75 -13.54 13.57
C CYS A 709 5.26 -13.18 13.60
N LEU A 710 4.44 -14.00 12.94
CA LEU A 710 2.99 -13.81 12.78
C LEU A 710 2.60 -12.49 12.09
N TYR A 711 3.48 -11.94 11.26
CA TYR A 711 3.18 -10.69 10.57
C TYR A 711 1.93 -10.81 9.71
N GLY A 712 0.89 -10.06 10.10
CA GLY A 712 -0.38 -10.04 9.37
C GLY A 712 -1.18 -11.33 9.47
N ALA A 713 -0.92 -12.20 10.45
CA ALA A 713 -1.63 -13.47 10.58
C ALA A 713 -3.14 -13.28 10.79
N THR A 714 -3.94 -14.06 10.08
CA THR A 714 -5.42 -14.04 10.07
C THR A 714 -6.03 -15.29 10.69
N GLY A 715 -5.25 -16.07 11.43
CA GLY A 715 -5.71 -17.22 12.22
C GLY A 715 -4.53 -18.14 12.54
N GLY A 716 -4.83 -19.28 13.16
CA GLY A 716 -3.84 -20.30 13.51
C GLY A 716 -3.21 -20.09 14.88
N GLN A 717 -2.39 -21.07 15.29
CA GLN A 717 -1.79 -21.16 16.61
C GLN A 717 -0.26 -21.31 16.50
N LEU A 718 0.47 -20.56 17.33
CA LEU A 718 1.93 -20.63 17.43
C LEU A 718 2.37 -20.87 18.87
N PHE A 719 3.05 -21.99 19.13
CA PHE A 719 3.59 -22.35 20.43
C PHE A 719 5.11 -22.45 20.38
N VAL A 720 5.80 -21.65 21.18
CA VAL A 720 7.26 -21.48 21.08
C VAL A 720 7.91 -21.63 22.45
N ARG A 721 8.68 -22.70 22.63
CA ARG A 721 9.46 -22.92 23.85
C ARG A 721 10.80 -22.18 23.77
N GLY A 722 10.74 -20.88 24.00
CA GLY A 722 11.86 -19.96 24.04
C GLY A 722 11.44 -18.53 23.71
N LYS A 723 12.42 -17.64 23.53
CA LYS A 723 12.19 -16.22 23.20
C LYS A 723 12.05 -15.98 21.70
N ALA A 724 11.20 -15.04 21.32
CA ALA A 724 11.15 -14.44 19.99
C ALA A 724 11.96 -13.14 19.92
N GLY A 725 12.29 -12.71 18.70
CA GLY A 725 12.90 -11.41 18.42
C GLY A 725 11.94 -10.22 18.56
N GLU A 726 12.27 -9.14 17.87
CA GLU A 726 11.48 -7.91 17.82
C GLU A 726 10.20 -8.08 17.00
N ARG A 727 9.21 -7.21 17.23
CA ARG A 727 7.98 -7.10 16.43
C ARG A 727 7.17 -8.40 16.39
N PHE A 728 7.26 -9.21 17.43
CA PHE A 728 6.45 -10.40 17.57
C PHE A 728 4.96 -10.06 17.50
N ALA A 729 4.21 -10.78 16.67
CA ALA A 729 2.79 -10.56 16.40
C ALA A 729 2.45 -9.15 15.84
N VAL A 730 3.38 -8.53 15.12
CA VAL A 730 3.12 -7.27 14.43
C VAL A 730 1.97 -7.43 13.43
N ARG A 731 0.99 -6.53 13.47
CA ARG A 731 -0.21 -6.61 12.62
C ARG A 731 -0.98 -7.94 12.75
N ASN A 732 -0.83 -8.69 13.83
CA ASN A 732 -1.64 -9.88 14.08
C ASN A 732 -3.13 -9.50 14.09
N SER A 733 -3.92 -10.22 13.31
CA SER A 733 -5.34 -9.95 13.13
C SER A 733 -6.21 -11.00 13.82
N LEU A 734 -5.79 -12.26 13.91
CA LEU A 734 -6.62 -13.34 14.49
C LEU A 734 -5.82 -14.55 15.02
N ALA A 735 -4.48 -14.58 14.93
CA ALA A 735 -3.69 -15.71 15.42
C ALA A 735 -3.58 -15.72 16.95
N GLU A 736 -3.44 -16.92 17.49
CA GLU A 736 -3.16 -17.17 18.90
C GLU A 736 -1.70 -17.60 19.08
N ALA A 737 -1.02 -17.09 20.12
CA ALA A 737 0.37 -17.43 20.34
C ALA A 737 0.77 -17.51 21.81
N VAL A 738 1.68 -18.44 22.13
CA VAL A 738 2.36 -18.53 23.42
C VAL A 738 3.87 -18.62 23.21
N VAL A 739 4.61 -17.71 23.83
CA VAL A 739 6.08 -17.60 23.75
C VAL A 739 6.66 -17.29 25.12
N GLU A 740 7.93 -17.61 25.37
CA GLU A 740 8.55 -17.47 26.70
C GLU A 740 9.33 -16.14 26.87
N GLY A 741 9.27 -15.25 25.88
CA GLY A 741 9.77 -13.88 25.95
C GLY A 741 9.84 -13.24 24.56
N THR A 742 9.96 -11.92 24.49
CA THR A 742 10.02 -11.18 23.21
C THR A 742 10.96 -9.98 23.27
N GLY A 743 11.39 -9.51 22.09
CA GLY A 743 12.11 -8.25 21.94
C GLY A 743 11.22 -7.00 22.02
N ASP A 744 11.66 -5.92 21.40
CA ASP A 744 10.91 -4.66 21.32
C ASP A 744 9.65 -4.81 20.43
N HIS A 745 8.67 -3.92 20.60
CA HIS A 745 7.51 -3.79 19.70
C HIS A 745 6.57 -5.00 19.64
N CYS A 746 6.52 -5.81 20.70
CA CYS A 746 5.56 -6.91 20.80
C CYS A 746 4.11 -6.40 20.62
N CYS A 747 3.33 -7.10 19.79
CA CYS A 747 1.94 -6.79 19.44
C CYS A 747 1.72 -5.42 18.75
N GLU A 748 2.74 -4.86 18.10
CA GLU A 748 2.59 -3.58 17.40
C GLU A 748 1.53 -3.69 16.28
N TYR A 749 0.60 -2.73 16.21
CA TYR A 749 -0.51 -2.71 15.26
C TYR A 749 -1.44 -3.94 15.28
N MET A 750 -1.45 -4.75 16.36
CA MET A 750 -2.37 -5.89 16.48
C MET A 750 -3.84 -5.43 16.46
N THR A 751 -4.70 -6.15 15.73
CA THR A 751 -6.14 -5.84 15.56
C THR A 751 -7.07 -6.94 16.01
N GLY A 752 -6.53 -8.11 16.40
CA GLY A 752 -7.27 -9.25 16.93
C GLY A 752 -6.31 -10.42 17.22
N GLY A 753 -6.87 -11.53 17.70
CA GLY A 753 -6.09 -12.67 18.19
C GLY A 753 -5.75 -12.54 19.68
N CYS A 754 -4.97 -13.50 20.19
CA CYS A 754 -4.53 -13.53 21.58
C CYS A 754 -3.04 -13.89 21.70
N VAL A 755 -2.27 -13.12 22.47
CA VAL A 755 -0.83 -13.37 22.64
C VAL A 755 -0.49 -13.52 24.12
N VAL A 756 0.14 -14.62 24.48
CA VAL A 756 0.64 -14.88 25.84
C VAL A 756 2.16 -14.88 25.82
N VAL A 757 2.78 -14.11 26.72
CA VAL A 757 4.24 -14.07 26.90
C VAL A 757 4.57 -14.50 28.33
N LEU A 758 5.26 -15.64 28.48
CA LEU A 758 5.61 -16.27 29.75
C LEU A 758 6.95 -15.80 30.32
N GLY A 759 7.39 -14.60 29.96
CA GLY A 759 8.66 -14.03 30.39
C GLY A 759 8.86 -12.59 29.92
N LYS A 760 10.13 -12.17 29.86
CA LYS A 760 10.51 -10.77 29.63
C LYS A 760 10.14 -10.28 28.24
N VAL A 761 9.77 -9.01 28.17
CA VAL A 761 9.51 -8.25 26.93
C VAL A 761 10.42 -7.04 26.81
N GLY A 762 10.64 -6.58 25.58
CA GLY A 762 11.28 -5.30 25.25
C GLY A 762 10.36 -4.09 25.44
N ARG A 763 10.76 -2.93 24.90
CA ARG A 763 10.01 -1.66 25.00
C ARG A 763 8.97 -1.48 23.90
N ASN A 764 8.12 -0.46 24.08
CA ASN A 764 7.09 -0.01 23.14
C ASN A 764 6.06 -1.11 22.81
N VAL A 765 5.75 -1.94 23.79
CA VAL A 765 4.75 -3.01 23.69
C VAL A 765 3.38 -2.43 23.37
N ALA A 766 2.64 -3.09 22.47
CA ALA A 766 1.27 -2.75 22.07
C ALA A 766 1.09 -1.35 21.44
N ALA A 767 2.16 -0.77 20.89
CA ALA A 767 2.05 0.47 20.12
C ALA A 767 1.11 0.27 18.91
N GLY A 768 0.11 1.14 18.77
CA GLY A 768 -0.89 1.00 17.70
C GLY A 768 -1.79 -0.23 17.79
N MET A 769 -1.77 -0.99 18.89
CA MET A 769 -2.65 -2.15 19.09
C MET A 769 -4.10 -1.67 19.29
N THR A 770 -4.98 -2.02 18.37
CA THR A 770 -6.39 -1.57 18.35
C THR A 770 -7.40 -2.71 18.47
N GLY A 771 -6.96 -3.93 18.74
CA GLY A 771 -7.82 -5.09 18.95
C GLY A 771 -7.02 -6.33 19.34
N GLY A 772 -7.71 -7.35 19.84
CA GLY A 772 -7.12 -8.54 20.44
C GLY A 772 -6.67 -8.31 21.88
N LEU A 773 -6.22 -9.39 22.53
CA LEU A 773 -5.76 -9.37 23.93
C LEU A 773 -4.32 -9.86 24.02
N ALA A 774 -3.59 -9.35 25.00
CA ALA A 774 -2.27 -9.86 25.33
C ALA A 774 -2.10 -10.05 26.84
N TYR A 775 -1.46 -11.16 27.23
CA TYR A 775 -1.16 -11.51 28.61
C TYR A 775 0.35 -11.61 28.80
N ILE A 776 0.91 -10.80 29.68
CA ILE A 776 2.35 -10.71 29.89
C ILE A 776 2.68 -11.06 31.34
N LEU A 777 3.52 -12.07 31.53
CA LEU A 777 4.06 -12.41 32.84
C LEU A 777 5.14 -11.42 33.24
N ASP A 778 5.00 -10.78 34.40
CA ASP A 778 5.95 -9.79 34.92
C ASP A 778 6.41 -10.17 36.33
N GLU A 779 7.52 -10.90 36.40
CA GLU A 779 8.07 -11.43 37.65
C GLU A 779 9.00 -10.43 38.36
N ASP A 780 9.50 -9.41 37.65
CA ASP A 780 10.47 -8.44 38.15
C ASP A 780 9.92 -7.00 38.27
N ASP A 781 8.62 -6.81 38.07
CA ASP A 781 7.90 -5.53 38.15
C ASP A 781 8.49 -4.45 37.19
N THR A 782 8.96 -4.88 36.01
CA THR A 782 9.58 -3.98 35.01
C THR A 782 8.72 -3.75 33.77
N PHE A 783 7.53 -4.34 33.69
CA PHE A 783 6.72 -4.31 32.47
C PHE A 783 6.03 -2.96 32.21
N VAL A 784 5.38 -2.37 33.21
CA VAL A 784 4.50 -1.19 33.02
C VAL A 784 5.18 0.01 32.33
N PRO A 785 6.47 0.34 32.60
CA PRO A 785 7.19 1.39 31.88
C PRO A 785 7.46 1.09 30.39
N LYS A 786 7.44 -0.18 29.99
CA LYS A 786 7.74 -0.63 28.62
C LYS A 786 6.53 -0.58 27.70
N VAL A 787 5.32 -0.45 28.24
CA VAL A 787 4.07 -0.40 27.46
C VAL A 787 3.85 0.96 26.83
N ASN A 788 3.45 0.98 25.56
CA ASN A 788 2.93 2.18 24.92
C ASN A 788 1.48 2.43 25.34
N LYS A 789 1.27 3.49 26.11
CA LYS A 789 -0.03 3.83 26.74
C LYS A 789 -0.93 4.71 25.86
N GLU A 790 -0.63 4.86 24.57
CA GLU A 790 -1.45 5.68 23.66
C GLU A 790 -2.85 5.11 23.46
N ILE A 791 -2.98 3.78 23.41
CA ILE A 791 -4.24 3.10 23.07
C ILE A 791 -4.66 2.11 24.15
N VAL A 792 -3.79 1.18 24.53
CA VAL A 792 -4.16 0.07 25.41
C VAL A 792 -4.27 0.49 26.87
N LYS A 793 -5.26 -0.08 27.56
CA LYS A 793 -5.37 -0.10 29.01
C LYS A 793 -4.59 -1.30 29.56
N ILE A 794 -3.90 -1.08 30.67
CA ILE A 794 -3.15 -2.12 31.40
C ILE A 794 -3.97 -2.48 32.65
N GLN A 795 -4.26 -3.76 32.85
CA GLN A 795 -4.99 -4.24 34.02
C GLN A 795 -4.50 -5.62 34.48
N ARG A 796 -4.88 -6.05 35.68
CA ARG A 796 -4.68 -7.43 36.14
C ARG A 796 -5.75 -8.35 35.54
N VAL A 797 -5.49 -9.65 35.49
CA VAL A 797 -6.41 -10.65 34.94
C VAL A 797 -7.52 -10.99 35.94
N ASN A 798 -8.55 -10.14 35.97
CA ASN A 798 -9.60 -10.24 36.99
C ASN A 798 -10.85 -11.02 36.52
N ALA A 799 -11.19 -10.95 35.22
CA ALA A 799 -12.39 -11.59 34.71
C ALA A 799 -12.22 -13.12 34.65
N PRO A 800 -13.16 -13.93 35.14
CA PRO A 800 -13.06 -15.39 35.10
C PRO A 800 -12.83 -15.97 33.70
N ALA A 801 -13.47 -15.40 32.67
CA ALA A 801 -13.26 -15.81 31.29
C ALA A 801 -11.83 -15.50 30.81
N GLY A 802 -11.26 -14.37 31.22
CA GLY A 802 -9.87 -14.01 30.90
C GLY A 802 -8.86 -14.91 31.61
N GLN A 803 -9.14 -15.32 32.85
CA GLN A 803 -8.32 -16.30 33.57
C GLN A 803 -8.37 -17.67 32.88
N MET A 804 -9.56 -18.09 32.43
CA MET A 804 -9.75 -19.36 31.71
C MET A 804 -9.04 -19.35 30.35
N GLN A 805 -9.15 -18.26 29.58
CA GLN A 805 -8.45 -18.10 28.31
C GLN A 805 -6.93 -18.22 28.50
N LEU A 806 -6.37 -17.46 29.44
CA LEU A 806 -4.94 -17.50 29.75
C LEU A 806 -4.49 -18.91 30.16
N LYS A 807 -5.22 -19.54 31.09
CA LYS A 807 -4.88 -20.88 31.58
C LYS A 807 -4.92 -21.92 30.46
N SER A 808 -5.97 -21.91 29.64
CA SER A 808 -6.13 -22.84 28.52
C SER A 808 -5.01 -22.70 27.48
N MET A 809 -4.60 -21.47 27.17
CA MET A 809 -3.48 -21.24 26.25
C MET A 809 -2.15 -21.77 26.81
N ILE A 810 -1.91 -21.63 28.12
CA ILE A 810 -0.71 -22.16 28.77
C ILE A 810 -0.76 -23.70 28.86
N GLU A 811 -1.93 -24.29 29.13
CA GLU A 811 -2.13 -25.74 29.09
C GLU A 811 -1.81 -26.31 27.70
N ALA A 812 -2.35 -25.71 26.64
CA ALA A 812 -2.02 -26.09 25.27
C ALA A 812 -0.52 -25.93 24.97
N HIS A 813 0.09 -24.82 25.43
CA HIS A 813 1.52 -24.63 25.27
C HIS A 813 2.35 -25.73 25.94
N VAL A 814 2.01 -26.12 27.17
CA VAL A 814 2.70 -27.21 27.89
C VAL A 814 2.50 -28.55 27.20
N GLU A 815 1.27 -28.86 26.78
CA GLU A 815 0.95 -30.10 26.05
C GLU A 815 1.79 -30.22 24.77
N LYS A 816 1.88 -29.13 24.00
CA LYS A 816 2.55 -29.13 22.69
C LYS A 816 4.07 -29.04 22.78
N THR A 817 4.60 -28.36 23.80
CA THR A 817 6.03 -28.02 23.85
C THR A 817 6.82 -28.72 24.97
N GLY A 818 6.14 -29.27 25.97
CA GLY A 818 6.76 -29.73 27.21
C GLY A 818 7.45 -28.60 27.99
N SER A 819 6.95 -27.37 27.89
CA SER A 819 7.53 -26.20 28.57
C SER A 819 7.59 -26.38 30.09
N ALA A 820 8.80 -26.30 30.64
CA ALA A 820 9.03 -26.34 32.08
C ALA A 820 8.47 -25.08 32.77
N LYS A 821 8.62 -23.90 32.13
CA LYS A 821 8.08 -22.63 32.62
C LYS A 821 6.55 -22.66 32.69
N GLY A 822 5.90 -23.08 31.60
CA GLY A 822 4.44 -23.26 31.58
C GLY A 822 3.97 -24.26 32.63
N THR A 823 4.68 -25.38 32.81
CA THR A 823 4.35 -26.39 33.84
C THR A 823 4.44 -25.82 35.25
N ALA A 824 5.47 -25.02 35.54
CA ALA A 824 5.62 -24.35 36.84
C ALA A 824 4.47 -23.36 37.09
N ILE A 825 4.11 -22.55 36.09
CA ILE A 825 3.01 -21.59 36.18
C ILE A 825 1.68 -22.29 36.47
N LEU A 826 1.38 -23.40 35.77
CA LEU A 826 0.13 -24.15 35.97
C LEU A 826 0.08 -24.81 37.35
N ARG A 827 1.22 -25.31 37.85
CA ARG A 827 1.31 -25.94 39.17
C ARG A 827 1.09 -24.95 40.31
N GLU A 828 1.59 -23.72 40.15
CA GLU A 828 1.52 -22.65 41.16
C GLU A 828 0.60 -21.51 40.70
N TRP A 829 -0.51 -21.85 40.02
CA TRP A 829 -1.38 -20.89 39.34
C TRP A 829 -1.80 -19.69 40.20
N GLU A 830 -2.20 -19.93 41.45
CA GLU A 830 -2.63 -18.88 42.38
C GLU A 830 -1.51 -17.88 42.74
N ALA A 831 -0.25 -18.32 42.69
CA ALA A 831 0.92 -17.46 42.91
C ALA A 831 1.29 -16.65 41.67
N TYR A 832 1.14 -17.25 40.48
CA TYR A 832 1.51 -16.63 39.20
C TYR A 832 0.44 -15.70 38.63
N LEU A 833 -0.85 -16.02 38.80
CA LEU A 833 -1.95 -15.25 38.22
C LEU A 833 -1.88 -13.75 38.56
N PRO A 834 -1.60 -13.33 39.82
CA PRO A 834 -1.46 -11.92 40.17
C PRO A 834 -0.29 -11.20 39.47
N LEU A 835 0.69 -11.94 38.96
CA LEU A 835 1.87 -11.40 38.26
C LEU A 835 1.59 -11.10 36.78
N PHE A 836 0.53 -11.67 36.21
CA PHE A 836 0.15 -11.37 34.83
C PHE A 836 -0.47 -9.97 34.70
N TRP A 837 -0.11 -9.32 33.59
CA TRP A 837 -0.77 -8.13 33.08
C TRP A 837 -1.59 -8.49 31.85
N GLN A 838 -2.81 -7.95 31.77
CA GLN A 838 -3.67 -7.98 30.60
C GLN A 838 -3.62 -6.61 29.90
N LEU A 839 -3.30 -6.62 28.61
CA LEU A 839 -3.40 -5.44 27.76
C LEU A 839 -4.72 -5.48 26.98
N VAL A 840 -5.55 -4.46 27.18
CA VAL A 840 -6.91 -4.37 26.65
C VAL A 840 -7.04 -3.09 25.82
N PRO A 841 -7.15 -3.16 24.49
CA PRO A 841 -7.48 -2.00 23.69
C PRO A 841 -8.97 -1.61 23.89
N PRO A 842 -9.38 -0.36 23.64
CA PRO A 842 -10.74 0.11 23.88
C PRO A 842 -11.83 -0.70 23.17
N SER A 843 -11.49 -1.34 22.05
CA SER A 843 -12.41 -2.21 21.30
C SER A 843 -12.79 -3.51 22.02
N GLU A 844 -12.03 -3.91 23.04
CA GLU A 844 -12.22 -5.16 23.79
C GLU A 844 -12.60 -4.91 25.26
N GLU A 845 -12.79 -3.64 25.68
CA GLU A 845 -13.11 -3.31 27.07
C GLU A 845 -14.37 -4.01 27.58
N ASP A 846 -15.34 -4.21 26.70
CA ASP A 846 -16.61 -4.90 27.00
C ASP A 846 -16.58 -6.40 26.66
N SER A 847 -15.41 -6.98 26.37
CA SER A 847 -15.30 -8.42 26.14
C SER A 847 -15.45 -9.22 27.45
N PRO A 848 -15.98 -10.46 27.41
CA PRO A 848 -16.04 -11.33 28.60
C PRO A 848 -14.69 -11.52 29.28
N GLU A 849 -13.62 -11.56 28.50
CA GLU A 849 -12.26 -11.83 28.97
C GLU A 849 -11.62 -10.62 29.64
N ALA A 850 -12.09 -9.39 29.36
CA ALA A 850 -11.58 -8.15 29.95
C ALA A 850 -12.48 -7.56 31.05
N CYS A 851 -13.79 -7.83 31.01
CA CYS A 851 -14.78 -7.20 31.88
C CYS A 851 -15.39 -8.17 32.90
N THR A 852 -15.19 -7.89 34.20
CA THR A 852 -15.77 -8.69 35.30
C THR A 852 -17.29 -8.56 35.41
N GLU A 853 -17.87 -7.47 34.90
CA GLU A 853 -19.32 -7.21 34.93
C GLU A 853 -20.01 -7.44 33.57
N PHE A 854 -19.41 -8.26 32.70
CA PHE A 854 -19.89 -8.50 31.34
C PHE A 854 -21.40 -8.79 31.27
N GLU A 855 -21.95 -9.61 32.17
CA GLU A 855 -23.38 -9.93 32.20
C GLU A 855 -24.28 -8.69 32.41
N ARG A 856 -23.83 -7.70 33.20
CA ARG A 856 -24.53 -6.43 33.41
C ARG A 856 -24.40 -5.50 32.21
N VAL A 857 -23.21 -5.41 31.62
CA VAL A 857 -22.95 -4.58 30.43
C VAL A 857 -23.72 -5.10 29.21
N ALA A 858 -23.71 -6.42 28.99
CA ALA A 858 -24.47 -7.06 27.93
C ALA A 858 -26.00 -6.86 28.07
N ALA A 859 -26.51 -6.84 29.30
CA ALA A 859 -27.92 -6.53 29.57
C ALA A 859 -28.27 -5.06 29.26
N ALA A 860 -27.38 -4.11 29.53
CA ALA A 860 -27.57 -2.69 29.21
C ALA A 860 -27.45 -2.39 27.70
N GLY A 861 -26.52 -3.05 26.99
CA GLY A 861 -26.33 -2.90 25.54
C GLY A 861 -27.49 -3.44 24.69
N ARG A 862 -28.26 -4.44 25.19
CA ARG A 862 -29.47 -4.93 24.51
C ARG A 862 -30.62 -3.91 24.45
N VAL A 863 -30.60 -2.88 25.29
CA VAL A 863 -31.66 -1.85 25.32
C VAL A 863 -31.48 -0.79 24.22
N THR A 864 -30.31 -0.71 23.58
CA THR A 864 -29.96 0.37 22.63
C THR A 864 -29.90 -0.02 21.15
N VAL A 865 -30.17 -1.28 20.78
CA VAL A 865 -30.11 -1.76 19.38
C VAL A 865 -31.51 -1.95 18.76
N LYS A 866 -32.41 -0.97 18.93
CA LYS A 866 -33.69 -0.90 18.18
C LYS A 866 -33.84 0.32 17.27
N SER A 867 -32.82 1.15 17.15
CA SER A 867 -32.81 2.24 16.15
C SER A 867 -31.38 2.67 15.82
N ALA A 868 -30.81 2.09 14.75
CA ALA A 868 -29.74 2.69 13.96
C ALA A 868 -29.76 2.06 12.56
#